data_AF-A0A933YRF8-F1
#
_entry.id   AF-A0A933YRF8-F1
#
_cell.length_a   1.000
_cell.length_b   1.000
_cell.length_c   1.000
_cell.angle_alpha   90.00
_cell.angle_beta   90.00
_cell.angle_gamma   90.00
#
_symmetry.space_group_name_H-M   'P 1'
#
loop_
_entity.id
_entity.type
_entity.pdbx_description
1 polymer ?
#
loop_
_entity_poly.entity_id
_entity_poly.type
_entity_poly.pdbx_seq_one_letter_code
_entity_poly.pdbx_strand_id
1 'polypeptide(L)'
;MFKTRAQIPIEQRNYSTYYIVFSGLLFLGTMWAVVDEIVTRRPWKNFQKDYYAMMDTLIQQQIDQAVMEVDSSALQETNAALNAARDSMNTNAYRGTMARFEEVSEQLIDETREYQFAKSRGDEAYYFYKKSVHEGNENLSLKADLHEEEATMAEHQRVMNQLQASKDSLQHILNGYRQNVRTAQNRVEELLAKVEGWKTKKTRNDDAPIQIRQVMMLDYDRNPFNDPKARIDRCQTCHLGWNDEITEESPQPYKKHPIPELLAIHNPEKFGCTPCHRGQGTALTAGTAHGDGDHYWENPLLKGKEVWAACNECHENESVLAYAPVISQAKRLMIESGCHGCHEIKGYTDLPKVGPQLTNIAHKASPTWVYDWVKNPKSYNQHTRMPNFKFSEDEAEAVTAFLFDASKKMAFQNSGNSFAGGNVDHGRELFETVGCQACHTIGDMKKVREARGTSYDIAPELTRVGSKVSAAWIYDWVRNPRRYNPTTKMPNLRLTDSEAKDITAYLSTLKDKKAITTKNLDLSSQTIIKRGEKLIREFGCSGCHVIPGMEKEGRVSVSLSNFGRKKVEEMDFGDTEVPHSWHDWVNSKLKNSRVFATDRIVQKMPLFSFSDSEIELLRVFLLSQTKDEPDRKYVRAFDKGRQNIESGRRVAIAYNCQQCHQLEKSGAHITSIIEEPAFHPPIITGEGAKVQEPWLYSFLKQPTPVGQTNSIRPWVPTRMPTFQFSEEEIGKLQKYFLGLSNQEFELRDYASFRPDPQLFPVGKQIFDDFQCLKCHPSGNVKAGGDVSTSDLAPNLAKAAGRLKPEWVVDWLADPAKIQEGTRMPTFFPDGQSPLPDVLNGDAKKQMQAIRDYVMSIGQPVRTTVANK
;
A
#
# COMPACT_ATOMS: atom_id res chain seq x y z
N MET A 1 60.17 76.11 -4.57
CA MET A 1 60.16 75.01 -3.57
C MET A 1 58.75 74.47 -3.46
N PHE A 2 58.41 73.40 -4.19
CA PHE A 2 57.18 72.67 -3.91
C PHE A 2 57.45 71.84 -2.65
N LYS A 3 56.78 72.14 -1.53
CA LYS A 3 56.86 71.31 -0.33
C LYS A 3 56.45 69.89 -0.72
N THR A 4 57.34 68.92 -0.52
CA THR A 4 57.01 67.51 -0.71
C THR A 4 55.89 67.14 0.28
N ARG A 5 54.98 66.22 -0.08
CA ARG A 5 53.80 65.86 0.73
C ARG A 5 54.14 65.56 2.20
N ALA A 6 55.34 64.99 2.46
CA ALA A 6 55.85 64.70 3.78
C ALA A 6 56.08 65.95 4.67
N GLN A 7 56.35 67.12 4.06
CA GLN A 7 56.67 68.39 4.73
C GLN A 7 55.43 69.25 5.04
N ILE A 8 54.24 68.82 4.62
CA ILE A 8 52.97 69.48 4.95
C ILE A 8 52.41 68.81 6.21
N PRO A 9 52.12 69.57 7.30
CA PRO A 9 51.45 69.04 8.50
C PRO A 9 50.20 68.25 8.12
N ILE A 10 49.93 67.13 8.80
CA ILE A 10 48.85 66.20 8.42
C ILE A 10 47.51 66.92 8.34
N GLU A 11 47.23 67.81 9.31
CA GLU A 11 46.05 68.69 9.36
C GLU A 11 45.89 69.67 8.18
N GLN A 12 46.94 69.92 7.38
CA GLN A 12 46.88 70.81 6.20
C GLN A 12 46.89 70.06 4.86
N ARG A 13 46.96 68.72 4.87
CA ARG A 13 46.96 67.93 3.64
C ARG A 13 45.55 67.82 3.08
N ASN A 14 45.40 68.13 1.79
CA ASN A 14 44.12 67.97 1.10
C ASN A 14 43.87 66.48 0.79
N TYR A 15 42.91 65.87 1.50
CA TYR A 15 42.46 64.50 1.27
C TYR A 15 41.16 64.40 0.47
N SER A 16 40.61 65.52 -0.01
CA SER A 16 39.31 65.54 -0.72
C SER A 16 39.26 64.57 -1.89
N THR A 17 40.32 64.47 -2.70
CA THR A 17 40.39 63.52 -3.82
C THR A 17 40.32 62.07 -3.36
N TYR A 18 41.04 61.70 -2.29
CA TYR A 18 40.99 60.34 -1.74
C TYR A 18 39.62 60.06 -1.14
N TYR A 19 39.04 61.01 -0.41
CA TYR A 19 37.70 60.89 0.15
C TYR A 19 36.65 60.69 -0.95
N ILE A 20 36.67 61.50 -2.02
CA ILE A 20 35.77 61.36 -3.18
C ILE A 20 35.94 59.99 -3.85
N VAL A 21 37.17 59.53 -4.04
CA VAL A 21 37.43 58.20 -4.65
C VAL A 21 36.92 57.07 -3.75
N PHE A 22 37.24 57.09 -2.45
CA PHE A 22 36.79 56.05 -1.52
C PHE A 22 35.27 56.08 -1.30
N SER A 23 34.66 57.26 -1.19
CA SER A 23 33.20 57.42 -1.13
C SER A 23 32.53 56.95 -2.42
N GLY A 24 33.12 57.23 -3.59
CA GLY A 24 32.65 56.73 -4.88
C GLY A 24 32.73 55.21 -4.99
N LEU A 25 33.84 54.60 -4.56
CA LEU A 25 34.00 53.14 -4.51
C LEU A 25 33.02 52.49 -3.52
N LEU A 26 32.81 53.09 -2.34
CA LEU A 26 31.83 52.62 -1.36
C LEU A 26 30.41 52.69 -1.92
N PHE A 27 30.06 53.80 -2.60
CA PHE A 27 28.77 53.97 -3.25
C PHE A 27 28.56 52.94 -4.35
N LEU A 28 29.53 52.75 -5.25
CA LEU A 28 29.45 51.76 -6.32
C LEU A 28 29.37 50.34 -5.75
N GLY A 29 30.14 50.03 -4.71
CA GLY A 29 30.09 48.74 -4.01
C GLY A 29 28.72 48.50 -3.36
N THR A 30 28.13 49.54 -2.77
CA THR A 30 26.78 49.47 -2.15
C THR A 30 25.70 49.32 -3.21
N MET A 31 25.77 50.06 -4.31
CA MET A 31 24.86 49.93 -5.46
C MET A 31 24.95 48.53 -6.07
N TRP A 32 26.17 48.03 -6.26
CA TRP A 32 26.39 46.67 -6.72
C TRP A 32 25.81 45.64 -5.74
N ALA A 33 26.02 45.79 -4.43
CA ALA A 33 25.46 44.88 -3.42
C ALA A 33 23.93 44.87 -3.41
N VAL A 34 23.29 46.03 -3.61
CA VAL A 34 21.82 46.14 -3.74
C VAL A 34 21.33 45.46 -5.02
N VAL A 35 22.01 45.68 -6.15
CA VAL A 35 21.69 45.02 -7.43
C VAL A 35 21.88 43.50 -7.31
N ASP A 36 22.97 43.05 -6.72
CA ASP A 36 23.25 41.63 -6.46
C ASP A 36 22.13 41.01 -5.61
N GLU A 37 21.79 41.65 -4.48
CA GLU A 37 20.74 41.18 -3.58
C GLU A 37 19.36 41.11 -4.24
N ILE A 38 19.02 42.04 -5.14
CA ILE A 38 17.70 42.08 -5.77
C ILE A 38 17.61 41.18 -7.00
N VAL A 39 18.67 41.13 -7.81
CA VAL A 39 18.64 40.50 -9.15
C VAL A 39 19.23 39.09 -9.12
N THR A 40 20.40 38.89 -8.52
CA THR A 40 21.14 37.63 -8.62
C THR A 40 20.79 36.64 -7.51
N ARG A 41 20.51 37.14 -6.29
CA ARG A 41 20.22 36.32 -5.10
C ARG A 41 18.75 35.92 -4.94
N ARG A 42 17.83 36.48 -5.73
CA ARG A 42 16.38 36.23 -5.63
C ARG A 42 15.73 35.70 -6.91
N PRO A 43 16.35 34.76 -7.66
CA PRO A 43 15.79 34.24 -8.91
C PRO A 43 14.47 33.47 -8.69
N TRP A 44 14.25 32.93 -7.48
CA TRP A 44 13.00 32.29 -7.07
C TRP A 44 11.75 33.16 -7.26
N LYS A 45 11.88 34.50 -7.23
CA LYS A 45 10.75 35.41 -7.48
C LYS A 45 10.20 35.28 -8.90
N ASN A 46 11.06 35.01 -9.88
CA ASN A 46 10.64 34.84 -11.26
C ASN A 46 9.80 33.56 -11.40
N PHE A 47 10.19 32.48 -10.71
CA PHE A 47 9.39 31.26 -10.71
C PHE A 47 7.95 31.48 -10.24
N GLN A 48 7.73 32.33 -9.22
CA GLN A 48 6.38 32.63 -8.75
C GLN A 48 5.60 33.53 -9.71
N LYS A 49 6.26 34.54 -10.31
CA LYS A 49 5.64 35.40 -11.32
C LYS A 49 5.17 34.58 -12.52
N ASP A 50 6.05 33.72 -13.02
CA ASP A 50 5.78 32.85 -14.16
C ASP A 50 4.66 31.85 -13.83
N TYR A 51 4.65 31.30 -12.61
CA TYR A 51 3.57 30.45 -12.13
C TYR A 51 2.22 31.17 -12.09
N TYR A 52 2.15 32.36 -11.47
CA TYR A 52 0.89 33.08 -11.34
C TYR A 52 0.36 33.56 -12.69
N ALA A 53 1.24 33.95 -13.62
CA ALA A 53 0.85 34.29 -14.99
C ALA A 53 0.31 33.06 -15.77
N MET A 54 0.95 31.91 -15.61
CA MET A 54 0.48 30.65 -16.18
C MET A 54 -0.87 30.25 -15.59
N MET A 55 -1.01 30.29 -14.26
CA MET A 55 -2.24 29.97 -13.55
C MET A 55 -3.38 30.90 -13.94
N ASP A 56 -3.12 32.18 -14.17
CA ASP A 56 -4.12 33.13 -14.65
C ASP A 56 -4.75 32.67 -15.96
N THR A 57 -3.91 32.22 -16.91
CA THR A 57 -4.35 31.69 -18.19
C THR A 57 -5.17 30.41 -18.02
N LEU A 58 -4.69 29.46 -17.21
CA LEU A 58 -5.37 28.19 -16.97
C LEU A 58 -6.71 28.37 -16.26
N ILE A 59 -6.76 29.25 -15.25
CA ILE A 59 -8.00 29.56 -14.53
C ILE A 59 -8.99 30.25 -15.48
N GLN A 60 -8.54 31.18 -16.33
CA GLN A 60 -9.42 31.82 -17.29
C GLN A 60 -10.05 30.81 -18.26
N GLN A 61 -9.27 29.85 -18.77
CA GLN A 61 -9.81 28.77 -19.61
C GLN A 61 -10.87 27.94 -18.87
N GLN A 62 -10.67 27.65 -17.58
CA GLN A 62 -11.64 26.94 -16.75
C GLN A 62 -12.90 27.78 -16.47
N ILE A 63 -12.79 29.10 -16.33
CA ILE A 63 -13.93 30.02 -16.24
C ILE A 63 -14.73 29.95 -17.54
N ASP A 64 -14.06 30.10 -18.69
CA ASP A 64 -14.71 30.12 -20.00
C ASP A 64 -15.44 28.80 -20.27
N GLN A 65 -14.79 27.67 -19.95
CA GLN A 65 -15.41 26.34 -20.04
C GLN A 65 -16.61 26.21 -19.09
N ALA A 66 -16.46 26.62 -17.83
CA ALA A 66 -17.55 26.56 -16.86
C ALA A 66 -18.75 27.41 -17.30
N VAL A 67 -18.53 28.56 -17.92
CA VAL A 67 -19.59 29.41 -18.50
C VAL A 67 -20.32 28.71 -19.64
N MET A 68 -19.59 28.00 -20.52
CA MET A 68 -20.19 27.23 -21.62
C MET A 68 -21.04 26.05 -21.14
N GLU A 69 -20.71 25.47 -19.99
CA GLU A 69 -21.45 24.34 -19.39
C GLU A 69 -22.72 24.79 -18.63
N VAL A 70 -22.90 26.09 -18.37
CA VAL A 70 -24.12 26.60 -17.74
C VAL A 70 -25.31 26.44 -18.69
N ASP A 71 -26.38 25.80 -18.22
CA ASP A 71 -27.64 25.75 -18.94
C ASP A 71 -28.25 27.15 -19.03
N SER A 72 -28.05 27.81 -20.18
CA SER A 72 -28.51 29.16 -20.43
C SER A 72 -30.03 29.28 -20.39
N SER A 73 -30.75 28.22 -20.77
CA SER A 73 -32.23 28.21 -20.75
C SER A 73 -32.71 28.13 -19.31
N ALA A 74 -32.21 27.17 -18.54
CA ALA A 74 -32.56 27.03 -17.12
C ALA A 74 -32.15 28.26 -16.30
N LEU A 75 -30.99 28.87 -16.60
CA LEU A 75 -30.55 30.10 -15.95
C LEU A 75 -31.48 31.29 -16.30
N GLN A 76 -31.89 31.43 -17.56
CA GLN A 76 -32.81 32.49 -17.97
C GLN A 76 -34.18 32.31 -17.32
N GLU A 77 -34.71 31.09 -17.29
CA GLU A 77 -35.97 30.75 -16.63
C GLU A 77 -35.91 31.01 -15.12
N THR A 78 -34.84 30.55 -14.46
CA THR A 78 -34.66 30.75 -13.02
C THR A 78 -34.50 32.24 -12.68
N ASN A 79 -33.78 33.02 -13.50
CA ASN A 79 -33.69 34.47 -13.33
C ASN A 79 -35.05 35.16 -13.53
N ALA A 80 -35.85 34.72 -14.50
CA ALA A 80 -37.21 35.22 -14.67
C ALA A 80 -38.08 34.88 -13.45
N ALA A 81 -37.98 33.67 -12.91
CA ALA A 81 -38.68 33.25 -11.71
C ALA A 81 -38.23 34.03 -10.46
N LEU A 82 -36.93 34.32 -10.32
CA LEU A 82 -36.40 35.15 -9.24
C LEU A 82 -36.91 36.59 -9.32
N ASN A 83 -36.92 37.18 -10.51
CA ASN A 83 -37.47 38.52 -10.73
C ASN A 83 -38.98 38.54 -10.44
N ALA A 84 -39.75 37.56 -10.94
CA ALA A 84 -41.17 37.43 -10.63
C ALA A 84 -41.43 37.25 -9.13
N ALA A 85 -40.62 36.47 -8.42
CA ALA A 85 -40.72 36.29 -6.98
C ALA A 85 -40.42 37.61 -6.23
N ARG A 86 -39.41 38.38 -6.66
CA ARG A 86 -39.13 39.72 -6.10
C ARG A 86 -40.27 40.70 -6.39
N ASP A 87 -40.80 40.70 -7.60
CA ASP A 87 -41.92 41.56 -7.99
C ASP A 87 -43.20 41.21 -7.23
N SER A 88 -43.41 39.93 -6.89
CA SER A 88 -44.53 39.50 -6.07
C SER A 88 -44.56 40.19 -4.69
N MET A 89 -43.39 40.54 -4.15
CA MET A 89 -43.25 41.32 -2.90
C MET A 89 -43.55 42.81 -3.07
N ASN A 90 -43.72 43.31 -4.29
CA ASN A 90 -44.12 44.69 -4.58
C ASN A 90 -45.61 44.81 -4.95
N THR A 91 -46.34 43.69 -5.00
CA THR A 91 -47.76 43.66 -5.36
C THR A 91 -48.63 44.34 -4.30
N ASN A 92 -49.81 44.81 -4.72
CA ASN A 92 -50.83 45.32 -3.79
C ASN A 92 -51.29 44.24 -2.80
N ALA A 93 -51.26 42.97 -3.19
CA ALA A 93 -51.58 41.84 -2.32
C ALA A 93 -50.55 41.72 -1.19
N TYR A 94 -49.24 41.69 -1.50
CA TYR A 94 -48.19 41.63 -0.47
C TYR A 94 -48.23 42.85 0.44
N ARG A 95 -48.35 44.06 -0.12
CA ARG A 95 -48.45 45.30 0.67
C ARG A 95 -49.69 45.31 1.56
N GLY A 96 -50.82 44.81 1.07
CA GLY A 96 -52.05 44.66 1.85
C GLY A 96 -51.90 43.64 2.99
N THR A 97 -51.28 42.48 2.72
CA THR A 97 -50.97 41.48 3.75
C THR A 97 -50.00 42.02 4.80
N MET A 98 -48.98 42.78 4.39
CA MET A 98 -48.03 43.42 5.30
C MET A 98 -48.71 44.48 6.17
N ALA A 99 -49.48 45.38 5.57
CA ALA A 99 -50.23 46.40 6.31
C ALA A 99 -51.22 45.77 7.31
N ARG A 100 -51.90 44.70 6.92
CA ARG A 100 -52.79 43.97 7.82
C ARG A 100 -52.04 43.24 8.93
N PHE A 101 -50.86 42.70 8.63
CA PHE A 101 -49.98 42.09 9.63
C PHE A 101 -49.52 43.11 10.67
N GLU A 102 -49.16 44.33 10.22
CA GLU A 102 -48.80 45.45 11.10
C GLU A 102 -50.01 45.88 11.95
N GLU A 103 -51.18 46.09 11.34
CA GLU A 103 -52.42 46.46 12.04
C GLU A 103 -52.83 45.42 13.09
N VAL A 104 -52.85 44.13 12.75
CA VAL A 104 -53.17 43.05 13.69
C VAL A 104 -52.12 42.95 14.80
N SER A 105 -50.86 43.24 14.49
CA SER A 105 -49.79 43.27 15.50
C SER A 105 -49.97 44.43 16.47
N GLU A 106 -50.37 45.61 16.00
CA GLU A 106 -50.70 46.76 16.84
C GLU A 106 -51.93 46.50 17.70
N GLN A 107 -53.02 45.97 17.12
CA GLN A 107 -54.22 45.57 17.87
C GLN A 107 -53.90 44.57 18.97
N LEU A 108 -53.04 43.57 18.68
CA LEU A 108 -52.63 42.60 19.68
C LEU A 108 -51.85 43.28 20.83
N ILE A 109 -51.01 44.28 20.54
CA ILE A 109 -50.29 45.04 21.57
C ILE A 109 -51.25 45.83 22.44
N ASP A 110 -52.24 46.51 21.84
CA ASP A 110 -53.25 47.28 22.56
C ASP A 110 -54.12 46.37 23.44
N GLU A 111 -54.62 45.25 22.91
CA GLU A 111 -55.41 44.26 23.67
C GLU A 111 -54.58 43.62 24.80
N THR A 112 -53.29 43.37 24.56
CA THR A 112 -52.38 42.89 25.60
C THR A 112 -52.24 43.93 26.72
N ARG A 113 -52.20 45.22 26.39
CA ARG A 113 -52.13 46.30 27.39
C ARG A 113 -53.41 46.37 28.23
N GLU A 114 -54.59 46.30 27.61
CA GLU A 114 -55.86 46.32 28.34
C GLU A 114 -56.03 45.08 29.24
N TYR A 115 -55.61 43.90 28.77
CA TYR A 115 -55.53 42.70 29.60
C TYR A 115 -54.66 42.91 30.85
N GLN A 116 -53.49 43.55 30.71
CA GLN A 116 -52.61 43.84 31.84
C GLN A 116 -53.22 44.86 32.82
N PHE A 117 -53.96 45.86 32.31
CA PHE A 117 -54.67 46.80 33.18
C PHE A 117 -55.81 46.13 33.95
N ALA A 118 -56.62 45.29 33.29
CA ALA A 118 -57.67 44.50 33.93
C ALA A 118 -57.09 43.55 34.99
N LYS A 119 -55.97 42.89 34.67
CA LYS A 119 -55.23 42.06 35.63
C LYS A 119 -54.76 42.86 36.85
N SER A 120 -54.19 44.04 36.64
CA SER A 120 -53.73 44.89 37.75
C SER A 120 -54.89 45.32 38.65
N ARG A 121 -56.05 45.68 38.09
CA ARG A 121 -57.27 46.01 38.87
C ARG A 121 -57.84 44.78 39.57
N GLY A 122 -57.85 43.62 38.90
CA GLY A 122 -58.25 42.34 39.49
C GLY A 122 -57.36 41.92 40.66
N ASP A 123 -56.04 42.04 40.55
CA ASP A 123 -55.08 41.74 41.63
C ASP A 123 -55.31 42.67 42.84
N GLU A 124 -55.60 43.96 42.59
CA GLU A 124 -55.98 44.93 43.63
C GLU A 124 -57.29 44.53 44.33
N ALA A 125 -58.35 44.24 43.56
CA ALA A 125 -59.64 43.78 44.09
C ALA A 125 -59.49 42.47 44.89
N TYR A 126 -58.70 41.52 44.39
CA TYR A 126 -58.38 40.26 45.08
C TYR A 126 -57.68 40.49 46.41
N TYR A 127 -56.66 41.36 46.44
CA TYR A 127 -55.94 41.71 47.66
C TYR A 127 -56.88 42.29 48.72
N PHE A 128 -57.70 43.29 48.36
CA PHE A 128 -58.62 43.92 49.29
C PHE A 128 -59.76 42.99 49.72
N TYR A 129 -60.29 42.15 48.82
CA TYR A 129 -61.27 41.12 49.16
C TYR A 129 -60.70 40.12 50.17
N LYS A 130 -59.52 39.54 49.91
CA LYS A 130 -58.85 38.60 50.84
C LYS A 130 -58.58 39.23 52.19
N LYS A 131 -58.14 40.49 52.21
CA LYS A 131 -57.97 41.26 53.45
C LYS A 131 -59.28 41.35 54.24
N SER A 132 -60.41 41.67 53.58
CA SER A 132 -61.73 41.75 54.22
C SER A 132 -62.18 40.42 54.85
N VAL A 133 -61.91 39.30 54.16
CA VAL A 133 -62.19 37.94 54.66
C VAL A 133 -61.34 37.63 55.90
N HIS A 134 -60.05 37.98 55.89
CA HIS A 134 -59.16 37.78 57.04
C HIS A 134 -59.53 38.63 58.26
N GLU A 135 -60.10 39.82 58.04
CA GLU A 135 -60.61 40.72 59.09
C GLU A 135 -62.00 40.30 59.61
N GLY A 136 -62.58 39.20 59.10
CA GLY A 136 -63.85 38.64 59.57
C GLY A 136 -65.11 39.34 59.01
N ASN A 137 -64.97 40.22 58.01
CA ASN A 137 -66.06 40.96 57.38
C ASN A 137 -66.00 40.81 55.86
N GLU A 138 -66.56 39.70 55.34
CA GLU A 138 -66.53 39.39 53.90
C GLU A 138 -67.23 40.49 53.08
N ASN A 139 -66.45 41.27 52.31
CA ASN A 139 -66.98 42.30 51.44
C ASN A 139 -67.34 41.71 50.07
N LEU A 140 -68.63 41.41 49.90
CA LEU A 140 -69.17 40.85 48.65
C LEU A 140 -69.07 41.80 47.45
N SER A 141 -68.94 43.11 47.65
CA SER A 141 -68.72 44.08 46.57
C SER A 141 -67.35 43.87 45.91
N LEU A 142 -66.29 43.76 46.71
CA LEU A 142 -64.93 43.52 46.21
C LEU A 142 -64.79 42.16 45.51
N LYS A 143 -65.58 41.17 45.95
CA LYS A 143 -65.68 39.86 45.28
C LYS A 143 -66.37 39.97 43.92
N ALA A 144 -67.40 40.82 43.80
CA ALA A 144 -68.05 41.11 42.53
C ALA A 144 -67.12 41.86 41.58
N ASP A 145 -66.39 42.88 42.07
CA ASP A 145 -65.40 43.64 41.29
C ASP A 145 -64.27 42.73 40.76
N LEU A 146 -63.78 41.80 41.59
CA LEU A 146 -62.82 40.77 41.15
C LEU A 146 -63.39 39.90 40.02
N HIS A 147 -64.61 39.38 40.18
CA HIS A 147 -65.25 38.55 39.14
C HIS A 147 -65.52 39.32 37.84
N GLU A 148 -65.80 40.62 37.92
CA GLU A 148 -65.97 41.49 36.75
C GLU A 148 -64.64 41.70 36.00
N GLU A 149 -63.54 41.95 36.71
CA GLU A 149 -62.21 42.07 36.09
C GLU A 149 -61.70 40.71 35.58
N GLU A 150 -61.98 39.59 36.26
CA GLU A 150 -61.70 38.24 35.75
C GLU A 150 -62.45 37.95 34.45
N ALA A 151 -63.71 38.37 34.34
CA ALA A 151 -64.50 38.25 33.11
C ALA A 151 -63.93 39.14 31.99
N THR A 152 -63.50 40.36 32.32
CA THR A 152 -62.86 41.30 31.41
C THR A 152 -61.53 40.75 30.88
N MET A 153 -60.71 40.18 31.75
CA MET A 153 -59.47 39.47 31.37
C MET A 153 -59.75 38.27 30.46
N ALA A 154 -60.79 37.47 30.77
CA ALA A 154 -61.16 36.32 29.95
C ALA A 154 -61.60 36.73 28.54
N GLU A 155 -62.25 37.88 28.40
CA GLU A 155 -62.65 38.41 27.09
C GLU A 155 -61.45 38.93 26.30
N HIS A 156 -60.59 39.79 26.89
CA HIS A 156 -59.37 40.24 26.22
C HIS A 156 -58.45 39.06 25.84
N GLN A 157 -58.34 38.03 26.69
CA GLN A 157 -57.56 36.83 26.38
C GLN A 157 -58.11 36.08 25.14
N ARG A 158 -59.44 36.03 24.94
CA ARG A 158 -60.03 35.45 23.74
C ARG A 158 -59.69 36.25 22.49
N VAL A 159 -59.81 37.58 22.56
CA VAL A 159 -59.50 38.48 21.45
C VAL A 159 -58.01 38.39 21.10
N MET A 160 -57.12 38.41 22.09
CA MET A 160 -55.68 38.18 21.91
C MET A 160 -55.38 36.86 21.21
N ASN A 161 -56.02 35.75 21.62
CA ASN A 161 -55.82 34.45 20.99
C ASN A 161 -56.24 34.46 19.50
N GLN A 162 -57.33 35.16 19.16
CA GLN A 162 -57.79 35.32 17.78
C GLN A 162 -56.83 36.18 16.95
N LEU A 163 -56.37 37.31 17.51
CA LEU A 163 -55.40 38.20 16.87
C LEU A 163 -54.04 37.51 16.68
N GLN A 164 -53.59 36.73 17.65
CA GLN A 164 -52.36 35.93 17.54
C GLN A 164 -52.47 34.88 16.43
N ALA A 165 -53.57 34.14 16.35
CA ALA A 165 -53.80 33.18 15.26
C ALA A 165 -53.84 33.87 13.88
N SER A 166 -54.46 35.05 13.80
CA SER A 166 -54.48 35.87 12.58
C SER A 166 -53.08 36.36 12.19
N LYS A 167 -52.30 36.84 13.15
CA LYS A 167 -50.91 37.26 12.98
C LYS A 167 -50.04 36.11 12.46
N ASP A 168 -50.15 34.92 13.04
CA ASP A 168 -49.38 33.75 12.64
C ASP A 168 -49.72 33.30 11.21
N SER A 169 -51.00 33.36 10.83
CA SER A 169 -51.45 33.10 9.46
C SER A 169 -50.85 34.10 8.45
N LEU A 170 -50.91 35.39 8.76
CA LEU A 170 -50.32 36.45 7.92
C LEU A 170 -48.79 36.33 7.83
N GLN A 171 -48.13 35.99 8.95
CA GLN A 171 -46.69 35.74 9.00
C GLN A 171 -46.30 34.54 8.11
N HIS A 172 -47.10 33.47 8.12
CA HIS A 172 -46.88 32.30 7.27
C HIS A 172 -46.95 32.68 5.79
N ILE A 173 -47.93 33.49 5.40
CA ILE A 173 -48.06 34.01 4.03
C ILE A 173 -46.83 34.85 3.64
N LEU A 174 -46.42 35.81 4.48
CA LEU A 174 -45.23 36.65 4.24
C LEU A 174 -43.94 35.82 4.13
N ASN A 175 -43.82 34.77 4.94
CA ASN A 175 -42.69 33.83 4.86
C ASN A 175 -42.71 33.03 3.56
N GLY A 176 -43.87 32.66 3.02
CA GLY A 176 -44.01 32.03 1.71
C GLY A 176 -43.40 32.89 0.59
N TYR A 177 -43.69 34.20 0.58
CA TYR A 177 -43.08 35.13 -0.38
C TYR A 177 -41.54 35.16 -0.28
N ARG A 178 -41.00 35.28 0.94
CA ARG A 178 -39.54 35.26 1.18
C ARG A 178 -38.91 33.93 0.78
N GLN A 179 -39.59 32.82 1.04
CA GLN A 179 -39.12 31.48 0.70
C GLN A 179 -39.05 31.28 -0.82
N ASN A 180 -40.00 31.83 -1.59
CA ASN A 180 -39.97 31.77 -3.05
C ASN A 180 -38.74 32.50 -3.61
N VAL A 181 -38.43 33.70 -3.10
CA VAL A 181 -37.23 34.44 -3.47
C VAL A 181 -35.96 33.65 -3.14
N ARG A 182 -35.87 33.10 -1.92
CA ARG A 182 -34.71 32.32 -1.49
C ARG A 182 -34.52 31.06 -2.33
N THR A 183 -35.61 30.38 -2.67
CA THR A 183 -35.59 29.15 -3.48
C THR A 183 -35.07 29.45 -4.89
N ALA A 184 -35.61 30.48 -5.54
CA ALA A 184 -35.14 30.91 -6.86
C ALA A 184 -33.69 31.41 -6.83
N GLN A 185 -33.29 32.14 -5.78
CA GLN A 185 -31.92 32.62 -5.61
C GLN A 185 -30.92 31.47 -5.43
N ASN A 186 -31.20 30.52 -4.54
CA ASN A 186 -30.35 29.34 -4.34
C ASN A 186 -30.16 28.56 -5.65
N ARG A 187 -31.18 28.49 -6.49
CA ARG A 187 -31.09 27.82 -7.79
C ARG A 187 -30.19 28.57 -8.77
N VAL A 188 -30.22 29.90 -8.78
CA VAL A 188 -29.25 30.71 -9.56
C VAL A 188 -27.83 30.49 -9.06
N GLU A 189 -27.62 30.49 -7.73
CA GLU A 189 -26.32 30.24 -7.11
C GLU A 189 -25.80 28.84 -7.45
N GLU A 190 -26.67 27.82 -7.46
CA GLU A 190 -26.34 26.45 -7.85
C GLU A 190 -25.89 26.36 -9.31
N LEU A 191 -26.64 26.99 -10.23
CA LEU A 191 -26.32 27.00 -11.67
C LEU A 191 -24.99 27.72 -11.96
N LEU A 192 -24.62 28.73 -11.16
CA LEU A 192 -23.39 29.51 -11.34
C LEU A 192 -22.24 29.05 -10.43
N ALA A 193 -22.45 28.07 -9.54
CA ALA A 193 -21.50 27.69 -8.50
C ALA A 193 -20.10 27.36 -9.05
N LYS A 194 -20.03 26.66 -10.19
CA LYS A 194 -18.76 26.31 -10.84
C LYS A 194 -18.03 27.55 -11.35
N VAL A 195 -18.73 28.47 -12.00
CA VAL A 195 -18.17 29.74 -12.52
C VAL A 195 -17.66 30.61 -11.38
N GLU A 196 -18.46 30.81 -10.34
CA GLU A 196 -18.07 31.62 -9.19
C GLU A 196 -16.93 30.99 -8.39
N GLY A 197 -16.86 29.66 -8.32
CA GLY A 197 -15.73 28.93 -7.76
C GLY A 197 -14.41 29.25 -8.47
N TRP A 198 -14.42 29.26 -9.81
CA TRP A 198 -13.24 29.62 -10.61
C TRP A 198 -12.88 31.11 -10.54
N LYS A 199 -13.88 32.01 -10.56
CA LYS A 199 -13.64 33.45 -10.34
C LYS A 199 -12.99 33.71 -8.98
N THR A 200 -13.47 33.05 -7.93
CA THR A 200 -12.86 33.13 -6.60
C THR A 200 -11.41 32.62 -6.62
N LYS A 201 -11.12 31.54 -7.36
CA LYS A 201 -9.75 31.06 -7.55
C LYS A 201 -8.88 32.05 -8.31
N LYS A 202 -9.42 32.74 -9.32
CA LYS A 202 -8.75 33.83 -10.05
C LYS A 202 -8.36 34.97 -9.11
N THR A 203 -9.31 35.49 -8.33
CA THR A 203 -9.02 36.55 -7.34
C THR A 203 -7.90 36.12 -6.38
N ARG A 204 -7.93 34.89 -5.88
CA ARG A 204 -6.86 34.37 -5.01
C ARG A 204 -5.49 34.28 -5.72
N ASN A 205 -5.46 34.00 -7.02
CA ASN A 205 -4.23 33.97 -7.82
C ASN A 205 -3.69 35.39 -8.02
N ASP A 206 -4.57 36.34 -8.34
CA ASP A 206 -4.21 37.75 -8.55
C ASP A 206 -3.66 38.40 -7.27
N ASP A 207 -4.24 38.06 -6.12
CA ASP A 207 -3.83 38.55 -4.80
C ASP A 207 -2.66 37.75 -4.18
N ALA A 208 -2.17 36.71 -4.86
CA ALA A 208 -1.18 35.79 -4.29
C ALA A 208 0.18 36.49 -4.06
N PRO A 209 0.72 36.52 -2.82
CA PRO A 209 1.96 37.22 -2.54
C PRO A 209 3.17 36.46 -3.09
N ILE A 210 4.18 37.22 -3.55
CA ILE A 210 5.51 36.67 -3.84
C ILE A 210 6.29 36.56 -2.53
N GLN A 211 6.46 35.33 -2.02
CA GLN A 211 7.08 35.09 -0.73
C GLN A 211 7.84 33.77 -0.66
N ILE A 212 8.80 33.67 0.25
CA ILE A 212 9.46 32.40 0.56
C ILE A 212 8.45 31.53 1.29
N ARG A 213 8.16 30.35 0.72
CA ARG A 213 7.32 29.33 1.36
C ARG A 213 8.23 28.34 2.05
N GLN A 214 8.13 28.24 3.38
CA GLN A 214 9.03 27.43 4.18
C GLN A 214 8.26 26.48 5.10
N VAL A 215 8.70 25.23 5.15
CA VAL A 215 8.28 24.21 6.11
C VAL A 215 9.46 23.87 7.00
N MET A 216 9.25 23.82 8.32
CA MET A 216 10.29 23.51 9.30
C MET A 216 9.87 22.30 10.12
N MET A 217 10.69 21.26 10.10
CA MET A 217 10.56 20.12 10.99
C MET A 217 11.65 20.22 12.05
N LEU A 218 11.30 20.76 13.23
CA LEU A 218 12.25 21.24 14.24
C LEU A 218 13.20 20.17 14.79
N ASP A 219 12.80 18.91 14.71
CA ASP A 219 13.45 17.76 15.32
C ASP A 219 13.53 16.57 14.35
N TYR A 220 13.51 16.83 13.04
CA TYR A 220 13.58 15.75 12.06
C TYR A 220 14.95 15.07 12.07
N ASP A 221 16.02 15.85 11.99
CA ASP A 221 17.39 15.33 11.92
C ASP A 221 18.02 15.22 13.31
N ARG A 222 19.12 14.46 13.40
CA ARG A 222 19.97 14.36 14.59
C ARG A 222 21.39 14.82 14.26
N ASN A 223 22.02 15.57 15.17
CA ASN A 223 23.44 15.90 15.04
C ASN A 223 24.32 14.69 15.48
N PRO A 224 25.67 14.74 15.31
CA PRO A 224 26.56 13.67 15.76
C PRO A 224 26.54 13.38 17.28
N PHE A 225 26.03 14.31 18.09
CA PHE A 225 25.82 14.17 19.54
C PHE A 225 24.41 13.67 19.89
N ASN A 226 23.60 13.35 18.88
CA ASN A 226 22.20 12.90 18.98
C ASN A 226 21.19 13.97 19.43
N ASP A 227 21.55 15.25 19.37
CA ASP A 227 20.60 16.35 19.63
C ASP A 227 19.66 16.56 18.43
N PRO A 228 18.38 16.94 18.67
CA PRO A 228 17.45 17.31 17.62
C PRO A 228 17.99 18.47 16.76
N LYS A 229 17.84 18.34 15.45
CA LYS A 229 18.20 19.36 14.46
C LYS A 229 17.03 19.60 13.52
N ALA A 230 16.75 20.87 13.28
CA ALA A 230 15.68 21.24 12.37
C ALA A 230 16.06 20.95 10.91
N ARG A 231 15.15 20.29 10.18
CA ARG A 231 15.18 20.22 8.72
C ARG A 231 14.27 21.31 8.16
N ILE A 232 14.84 22.15 7.29
CA ILE A 232 14.14 23.28 6.68
C ILE A 232 13.96 23.00 5.19
N ASP A 233 12.74 23.17 4.70
CA ASP A 233 12.36 23.01 3.31
C ASP A 233 11.79 24.31 2.74
N ARG A 234 12.30 24.75 1.59
CA ARG A 234 11.79 25.92 0.83
C ARG A 234 11.42 25.57 -0.60
N CYS A 235 11.28 24.29 -0.94
CA CYS A 235 11.10 23.83 -2.33
C CYS A 235 9.81 24.41 -2.96
N GLN A 236 8.76 24.54 -2.16
CA GLN A 236 7.48 25.15 -2.55
C GLN A 236 7.59 26.65 -2.90
N THR A 237 8.74 27.28 -2.69
CA THR A 237 8.99 28.64 -3.16
C THR A 237 9.08 28.70 -4.70
N CYS A 238 9.55 27.62 -5.35
CA CYS A 238 9.63 27.54 -6.81
C CYS A 238 8.66 26.49 -7.39
N HIS A 239 8.41 25.39 -6.68
CA HIS A 239 7.50 24.32 -7.07
C HIS A 239 6.09 24.56 -6.54
N LEU A 240 5.34 25.49 -7.12
CA LEU A 240 4.04 25.92 -6.58
C LEU A 240 2.84 25.04 -7.00
N GLY A 241 2.89 24.41 -8.18
CA GLY A 241 1.76 23.65 -8.72
C GLY A 241 1.60 22.22 -8.18
N TRP A 242 2.48 21.78 -7.28
CA TRP A 242 2.53 20.39 -6.80
C TRP A 242 1.18 19.81 -6.32
N ASN A 243 0.26 20.64 -5.81
CA ASN A 243 -1.04 20.24 -5.27
C ASN A 243 -2.26 20.72 -6.10
N ASP A 244 -2.07 21.27 -7.30
CA ASP A 244 -3.17 21.84 -8.07
C ASP A 244 -3.51 20.98 -9.29
N GLU A 245 -4.76 20.51 -9.37
CA GLU A 245 -5.25 19.64 -10.45
C GLU A 245 -5.09 20.26 -11.83
N ILE A 246 -5.28 21.57 -11.97
CA ILE A 246 -5.19 22.22 -13.29
C ILE A 246 -3.76 22.27 -13.84
N THR A 247 -2.77 21.94 -13.01
CA THR A 247 -1.35 21.95 -13.39
C THR A 247 -0.82 20.58 -13.80
N GLU A 248 -1.70 19.59 -13.98
CA GLU A 248 -1.32 18.23 -14.36
C GLU A 248 -0.52 18.17 -15.67
N GLU A 249 -0.84 19.02 -16.65
CA GLU A 249 -0.12 19.11 -17.94
C GLU A 249 0.90 20.27 -18.00
N SER A 250 1.15 20.94 -16.88
CA SER A 250 2.11 22.06 -16.83
C SER A 250 3.57 21.58 -16.92
N PRO A 251 4.50 22.42 -17.43
CA PRO A 251 5.91 22.11 -17.44
C PRO A 251 6.50 22.09 -16.03
N GLN A 252 7.62 21.38 -15.84
CA GLN A 252 8.42 21.51 -14.62
C GLN A 252 8.97 22.94 -14.52
N PRO A 253 8.97 23.58 -13.33
CA PRO A 253 8.70 23.01 -12.00
C PRO A 253 7.23 23.11 -11.52
N TYR A 254 6.29 23.55 -12.37
CA TYR A 254 4.91 23.85 -11.99
C TYR A 254 3.95 22.68 -12.07
N LYS A 255 4.43 21.50 -12.45
CA LYS A 255 3.61 20.31 -12.63
C LYS A 255 3.07 19.78 -11.30
N LYS A 256 1.84 19.28 -11.30
CA LYS A 256 1.25 18.53 -10.18
C LYS A 256 2.11 17.31 -9.81
N HIS A 257 2.12 16.95 -8.53
CA HIS A 257 2.80 15.74 -8.06
C HIS A 257 2.16 14.48 -8.69
N PRO A 258 2.96 13.52 -9.18
CA PRO A 258 2.45 12.35 -9.91
C PRO A 258 1.69 11.32 -9.04
N ILE A 259 1.73 11.46 -7.72
CA ILE A 259 1.14 10.50 -6.76
C ILE A 259 0.42 11.25 -5.64
N PRO A 260 -0.78 11.80 -5.86
CA PRO A 260 -1.51 12.57 -4.85
C PRO A 260 -1.92 11.73 -3.63
N GLU A 261 -2.18 10.44 -3.80
CA GLU A 261 -2.54 9.52 -2.71
C GLU A 261 -1.40 9.35 -1.69
N LEU A 262 -0.15 9.45 -2.16
CA LEU A 262 1.02 9.44 -1.27
C LEU A 262 1.07 10.72 -0.43
N LEU A 263 0.73 11.87 -1.02
CA LEU A 263 0.73 13.17 -0.34
C LEU A 263 -0.41 13.31 0.67
N ALA A 264 -1.52 12.60 0.46
CA ALA A 264 -2.58 12.49 1.46
C ALA A 264 -2.07 11.85 2.77
N ILE A 265 -1.04 11.00 2.69
CA ILE A 265 -0.38 10.35 3.84
C ILE A 265 0.83 11.18 4.31
N HIS A 266 1.58 11.77 3.38
CA HIS A 266 2.78 12.57 3.62
C HIS A 266 2.57 14.01 3.13
N ASN A 267 1.83 14.81 3.89
CA ASN A 267 1.49 16.17 3.47
C ASN A 267 2.75 17.09 3.43
N PRO A 268 3.18 17.57 2.24
CA PRO A 268 4.37 18.42 2.11
C PRO A 268 4.26 19.77 2.82
N GLU A 269 3.07 20.27 3.12
CA GLU A 269 2.88 21.52 3.89
C GLU A 269 3.31 21.37 5.36
N LYS A 270 3.36 20.14 5.86
CA LYS A 270 3.81 19.81 7.22
C LYS A 270 5.17 19.11 7.24
N PHE A 271 5.41 18.28 6.23
CA PHE A 271 6.56 17.38 6.15
C PHE A 271 7.65 17.86 5.18
N GLY A 272 7.39 18.89 4.37
CA GLY A 272 8.34 19.35 3.35
C GLY A 272 8.56 18.35 2.21
N CYS A 273 9.39 18.71 1.24
CA CYS A 273 9.75 17.89 0.08
C CYS A 273 11.09 17.17 0.28
N THR A 274 12.03 17.79 1.00
CA THR A 274 13.39 17.28 1.22
C THR A 274 13.48 15.93 1.93
N PRO A 275 12.57 15.50 2.82
CA PRO A 275 12.57 14.11 3.31
C PRO A 275 12.43 13.06 2.21
N CYS A 276 11.71 13.36 1.12
CA CYS A 276 11.49 12.41 0.03
C CYS A 276 12.48 12.62 -1.12
N HIS A 277 12.82 13.88 -1.42
CA HIS A 277 13.62 14.25 -2.58
C HIS A 277 15.09 14.56 -2.28
N ARG A 278 15.48 14.70 -1.00
CA ARG A 278 16.76 15.28 -0.59
C ARG A 278 16.96 16.70 -1.15
N GLY A 279 18.20 17.13 -1.34
CA GLY A 279 18.56 18.51 -1.67
C GLY A 279 18.89 19.37 -0.45
N GLN A 280 19.21 20.62 -0.72
CA GLN A 280 19.46 21.65 0.29
C GLN A 280 18.22 22.54 0.43
N GLY A 281 17.31 22.13 1.32
CA GLY A 281 16.02 22.81 1.50
C GLY A 281 16.09 24.26 2.00
N THR A 282 17.23 24.73 2.54
CA THR A 282 17.39 26.15 2.93
C THR A 282 17.71 27.07 1.76
N ALA A 283 18.20 26.54 0.64
CA ALA A 283 18.62 27.35 -0.50
C ALA A 283 17.44 27.84 -1.34
N LEU A 284 17.66 28.94 -2.06
CA LEU A 284 16.66 29.62 -2.89
C LEU A 284 17.09 29.76 -4.36
N THR A 285 18.19 29.11 -4.74
CA THR A 285 18.74 29.05 -6.08
C THR A 285 18.69 27.58 -6.52
N ALA A 286 18.26 27.31 -7.75
CA ALA A 286 18.06 25.93 -8.22
C ALA A 286 19.31 25.05 -8.05
N GLY A 287 20.48 25.53 -8.50
CA GLY A 287 21.73 24.75 -8.42
C GLY A 287 22.14 24.40 -6.98
N THR A 288 22.00 25.33 -6.03
CA THR A 288 22.33 25.07 -4.62
C THR A 288 21.24 24.24 -3.95
N ALA A 289 19.96 24.53 -4.20
CA ALA A 289 18.83 23.78 -3.65
C ALA A 289 18.82 22.32 -4.09
N HIS A 290 19.23 22.04 -5.32
CA HIS A 290 19.37 20.67 -5.81
C HIS A 290 20.68 20.00 -5.38
N GLY A 291 21.66 20.77 -4.89
CA GLY A 291 23.00 20.26 -4.59
C GLY A 291 23.83 19.96 -5.84
N ASP A 292 23.49 20.53 -7.00
CA ASP A 292 24.19 20.30 -8.28
C ASP A 292 25.54 21.05 -8.34
N GLY A 293 25.75 22.07 -7.51
CA GLY A 293 26.93 22.94 -7.54
C GLY A 293 28.01 22.64 -6.49
N ASP A 294 27.80 21.64 -5.63
CA ASP A 294 28.72 21.27 -4.55
C ASP A 294 28.83 19.75 -4.47
N HIS A 295 29.92 19.18 -4.98
CA HIS A 295 30.15 17.74 -4.94
C HIS A 295 30.42 17.21 -3.53
N TYR A 296 30.65 18.08 -2.55
CA TYR A 296 30.75 17.72 -1.13
C TYR A 296 29.40 17.73 -0.42
N TRP A 297 28.32 18.15 -1.09
CA TRP A 297 26.99 18.15 -0.52
C TRP A 297 26.52 16.72 -0.23
N GLU A 298 26.16 16.45 1.03
CA GLU A 298 25.92 15.08 1.50
C GLU A 298 24.58 14.51 1.04
N ASN A 299 23.63 15.37 0.64
CA ASN A 299 22.26 14.99 0.28
C ASN A 299 21.83 15.68 -1.03
N PRO A 300 22.48 15.41 -2.17
CA PRO A 300 22.02 15.96 -3.44
C PRO A 300 20.61 15.48 -3.75
N LEU A 301 19.89 16.24 -4.57
CA LEU A 301 18.53 15.91 -4.99
C LEU A 301 18.51 14.54 -5.66
N LEU A 302 17.62 13.67 -5.20
CA LEU A 302 17.35 12.38 -5.81
C LEU A 302 16.60 12.58 -7.12
N LYS A 303 17.08 11.94 -8.19
CA LYS A 303 16.52 12.10 -9.55
C LYS A 303 15.91 10.78 -10.03
N GLY A 304 14.80 10.88 -10.77
CA GLY A 304 14.12 9.72 -11.35
C GLY A 304 13.73 8.67 -10.30
N LYS A 305 14.12 7.41 -10.52
CA LYS A 305 13.80 6.30 -9.60
C LYS A 305 14.57 6.34 -8.28
N GLU A 306 15.56 7.20 -8.14
CA GLU A 306 16.36 7.28 -6.91
C GLU A 306 15.59 7.93 -5.76
N VAL A 307 14.54 8.70 -6.04
CA VAL A 307 13.63 9.28 -5.03
C VAL A 307 13.07 8.20 -4.11
N TRP A 308 12.84 6.99 -4.64
CA TRP A 308 12.34 5.85 -3.88
C TRP A 308 13.30 5.36 -2.78
N ALA A 309 14.58 5.72 -2.83
CA ALA A 309 15.56 5.37 -1.81
C ALA A 309 15.21 6.01 -0.45
N ALA A 310 14.71 7.25 -0.46
CA ALA A 310 14.40 8.00 0.75
C ALA A 310 13.29 7.35 1.59
N CYS A 311 12.38 6.58 0.96
CA CYS A 311 11.34 5.85 1.69
C CYS A 311 11.91 4.94 2.78
N ASN A 312 13.13 4.41 2.58
CA ASN A 312 13.74 3.48 3.54
C ASN A 312 14.19 4.16 4.84
N GLU A 313 14.34 5.50 4.87
CA GLU A 313 14.72 6.26 6.07
C GLU A 313 13.65 6.13 7.17
N CYS A 314 12.36 6.05 6.79
CA CYS A 314 11.24 5.83 7.72
C CYS A 314 10.61 4.42 7.64
N HIS A 315 10.84 3.69 6.55
CA HIS A 315 10.21 2.39 6.28
C HIS A 315 11.21 1.24 6.16
N GLU A 316 12.33 1.28 6.90
CA GLU A 316 13.37 0.24 6.86
C GLU A 316 12.81 -1.17 7.14
N ASN A 317 11.89 -1.27 8.10
CA ASN A 317 11.35 -2.53 8.60
C ASN A 317 10.26 -3.15 7.71
N GLU A 318 9.71 -2.38 6.76
CA GLU A 318 8.64 -2.83 5.86
C GLU A 318 9.21 -3.40 4.56
N SER A 319 8.76 -4.61 4.22
CA SER A 319 9.26 -5.34 3.05
C SER A 319 8.57 -4.89 1.75
N VAL A 320 7.33 -4.38 1.86
CA VAL A 320 6.49 -3.95 0.74
C VAL A 320 5.80 -2.64 1.09
N LEU A 321 5.89 -1.66 0.20
CA LEU A 321 5.27 -0.35 0.30
C LEU A 321 4.32 -0.13 -0.88
N ALA A 322 3.04 0.08 -0.59
CA ALA A 322 1.99 0.18 -1.60
C ALA A 322 2.23 1.26 -2.66
N TYR A 323 2.74 2.42 -2.24
CA TYR A 323 3.01 3.56 -3.12
C TYR A 323 4.48 3.67 -3.53
N ALA A 324 5.35 2.72 -3.16
CA ALA A 324 6.77 2.74 -3.48
C ALA A 324 7.24 1.38 -4.04
N PRO A 325 6.79 1.00 -5.25
CA PRO A 325 7.07 -0.30 -5.84
C PRO A 325 8.55 -0.50 -6.15
N VAL A 326 9.29 0.55 -6.53
CA VAL A 326 10.70 0.46 -6.91
C VAL A 326 11.57 0.00 -5.73
N ILE A 327 11.47 0.67 -4.56
CA ILE A 327 12.24 0.26 -3.39
C ILE A 327 11.80 -1.12 -2.86
N SER A 328 10.51 -1.45 -2.98
CA SER A 328 9.99 -2.79 -2.62
C SER A 328 10.61 -3.89 -3.50
N GLN A 329 10.69 -3.66 -4.81
CA GLN A 329 11.35 -4.55 -5.76
C GLN A 329 12.86 -4.63 -5.52
N ALA A 330 13.50 -3.49 -5.20
CA ALA A 330 14.92 -3.43 -4.90
C ALA A 330 15.30 -4.23 -3.65
N LYS A 331 14.51 -4.10 -2.56
CA LYS A 331 14.65 -4.94 -1.36
C LYS A 331 14.52 -6.43 -1.69
N ARG A 332 13.52 -6.80 -2.49
CA ARG A 332 13.32 -8.20 -2.92
C ARG A 332 14.49 -8.72 -3.74
N LEU A 333 14.98 -7.96 -4.72
CA LEU A 333 16.10 -8.34 -5.58
C LEU A 333 17.40 -8.51 -4.78
N MET A 334 17.65 -7.64 -3.79
CA MET A 334 18.80 -7.76 -2.89
C MET A 334 18.75 -9.09 -2.11
N ILE A 335 17.58 -9.43 -1.56
CA ILE A 335 17.34 -10.68 -0.81
C ILE A 335 17.50 -11.89 -1.73
N GLU A 336 16.85 -11.89 -2.90
CA GLU A 336 16.89 -13.01 -3.86
C GLU A 336 18.31 -13.25 -4.41
N SER A 337 19.12 -12.19 -4.53
CA SER A 337 20.52 -12.29 -4.97
C SER A 337 21.48 -12.72 -3.85
N GLY A 338 21.02 -12.77 -2.59
CA GLY A 338 21.81 -13.25 -1.45
C GLY A 338 22.90 -12.29 -0.98
N CYS A 339 22.75 -10.98 -1.23
CA CYS A 339 23.77 -9.98 -0.88
C CYS A 339 24.10 -10.02 0.63
N HIS A 340 23.08 -10.22 1.47
CA HIS A 340 23.15 -10.32 2.93
C HIS A 340 23.96 -11.53 3.45
N GLY A 341 24.25 -12.51 2.59
CA GLY A 341 25.07 -13.67 2.91
C GLY A 341 26.56 -13.34 2.97
N CYS A 342 27.03 -12.39 2.14
CA CYS A 342 28.41 -11.95 2.12
C CYS A 342 28.60 -10.59 2.80
N HIS A 343 27.63 -9.68 2.63
CA HIS A 343 27.64 -8.34 3.19
C HIS A 343 26.79 -8.28 4.44
N GLU A 344 27.25 -7.54 5.45
CA GLU A 344 26.38 -7.15 6.55
C GLU A 344 25.45 -6.04 6.08
N ILE A 345 24.15 -6.21 6.30
CA ILE A 345 23.12 -5.23 5.91
C ILE A 345 22.10 -5.16 7.05
N LYS A 346 21.97 -3.99 7.68
CA LYS A 346 21.06 -3.72 8.81
C LYS A 346 19.64 -4.19 8.43
N GLY A 347 19.01 -4.96 9.32
CA GLY A 347 17.65 -5.50 9.11
C GLY A 347 17.55 -6.77 8.25
N TYR A 348 18.66 -7.23 7.65
CA TYR A 348 18.68 -8.41 6.77
C TYR A 348 19.68 -9.50 7.19
N THR A 349 20.38 -9.32 8.32
CA THR A 349 21.43 -10.25 8.78
C THR A 349 20.92 -11.64 9.16
N ASP A 350 19.64 -11.75 9.52
CA ASP A 350 19.02 -12.97 10.04
C ASP A 350 18.21 -13.72 8.98
N LEU A 351 18.25 -13.25 7.74
CA LEU A 351 17.57 -13.91 6.63
C LEU A 351 18.24 -15.26 6.32
N PRO A 352 17.43 -16.27 5.92
CA PRO A 352 17.96 -17.57 5.57
C PRO A 352 18.89 -17.51 4.36
N LYS A 353 19.77 -18.51 4.25
CA LYS A 353 20.66 -18.69 3.11
C LYS A 353 19.86 -18.94 1.83
N VAL A 354 20.22 -18.28 0.75
CA VAL A 354 19.48 -18.33 -0.53
C VAL A 354 19.87 -19.52 -1.42
N GLY A 355 21.10 -20.01 -1.28
CA GLY A 355 21.61 -21.13 -2.04
C GLY A 355 21.10 -22.47 -1.50
N PRO A 356 20.98 -23.49 -2.35
CA PRO A 356 20.61 -24.83 -1.93
C PRO A 356 21.62 -25.40 -0.93
N GLN A 357 21.16 -26.29 -0.06
CA GLN A 357 22.05 -27.08 0.78
C GLN A 357 22.94 -28.00 -0.07
N LEU A 358 24.23 -28.05 0.26
CA LEU A 358 25.23 -28.85 -0.45
C LEU A 358 25.62 -30.14 0.30
N THR A 359 25.05 -30.37 1.49
CA THR A 359 25.29 -31.54 2.35
C THR A 359 25.25 -32.88 1.62
N ASN A 360 24.27 -33.07 0.73
CA ASN A 360 24.04 -34.34 0.01
C ASN A 360 24.32 -34.23 -1.51
N ILE A 361 25.15 -33.28 -1.95
CA ILE A 361 25.35 -32.99 -3.37
C ILE A 361 25.84 -34.21 -4.17
N ALA A 362 26.66 -35.08 -3.56
CA ALA A 362 27.19 -36.28 -4.20
C ALA A 362 26.11 -37.30 -4.59
N HIS A 363 24.93 -37.26 -3.95
CA HIS A 363 23.79 -38.11 -4.28
C HIS A 363 22.86 -37.50 -5.33
N LYS A 364 23.03 -36.21 -5.63
CA LYS A 364 22.13 -35.45 -6.50
C LYS A 364 22.70 -35.24 -7.90
N ALA A 365 23.96 -34.84 -8.01
CA ALA A 365 24.57 -34.46 -9.28
C ALA A 365 25.93 -35.14 -9.49
N SER A 366 26.35 -35.30 -10.74
CA SER A 366 27.66 -35.85 -11.06
C SER A 366 28.79 -34.84 -10.76
N PRO A 367 30.02 -35.30 -10.46
CA PRO A 367 31.16 -34.41 -10.25
C PRO A 367 31.42 -33.47 -11.43
N THR A 368 31.35 -34.01 -12.65
CA THR A 368 31.50 -33.24 -13.90
C THR A 368 30.45 -32.13 -14.04
N TRP A 369 29.19 -32.40 -13.63
CA TRP A 369 28.15 -31.37 -13.66
C TRP A 369 28.42 -30.27 -12.63
N VAL A 370 28.85 -30.63 -11.42
CA VAL A 370 29.18 -29.65 -10.36
C VAL A 370 30.38 -28.80 -10.76
N TYR A 371 31.38 -29.39 -11.39
CA TYR A 371 32.53 -28.68 -11.95
C TYR A 371 32.10 -27.62 -12.97
N ASP A 372 31.28 -27.99 -13.96
CA ASP A 372 30.79 -27.06 -14.98
C ASP A 372 29.92 -25.95 -14.35
N TRP A 373 29.08 -26.31 -13.37
CA TRP A 373 28.25 -25.36 -12.64
C TRP A 373 29.09 -24.34 -11.86
N VAL A 374 30.11 -24.78 -11.12
CA VAL A 374 30.99 -23.90 -10.33
C VAL A 374 31.81 -22.98 -11.25
N LYS A 375 32.25 -23.50 -12.41
CA LYS A 375 33.03 -22.73 -13.39
C LYS A 375 32.19 -21.65 -14.08
N ASN A 376 30.98 -21.98 -14.52
CA ASN A 376 30.09 -21.02 -15.19
C ASN A 376 28.61 -21.39 -15.08
N PRO A 377 27.91 -20.99 -14.00
CA PRO A 377 26.50 -21.33 -13.78
C PRO A 377 25.58 -20.90 -14.92
N LYS A 378 25.84 -19.73 -15.52
CA LYS A 378 25.01 -19.16 -16.60
C LYS A 378 25.03 -19.98 -17.90
N SER A 379 26.06 -20.79 -18.11
CA SER A 379 26.08 -21.75 -19.24
C SER A 379 24.96 -22.80 -19.14
N TYR A 380 24.57 -23.17 -17.91
CA TYR A 380 23.48 -24.11 -17.63
C TYR A 380 22.14 -23.39 -17.36
N ASN A 381 22.14 -22.19 -16.78
CA ASN A 381 20.91 -21.41 -16.64
C ASN A 381 21.23 -19.91 -16.69
N GLN A 382 20.85 -19.25 -17.78
CA GLN A 382 21.10 -17.82 -17.99
C GLN A 382 20.46 -16.93 -16.91
N HIS A 383 19.39 -17.41 -16.26
CA HIS A 383 18.62 -16.74 -15.23
C HIS A 383 19.07 -17.06 -13.80
N THR A 384 20.10 -17.89 -13.60
CA THR A 384 20.52 -18.26 -12.24
C THR A 384 21.09 -17.07 -11.46
N ARG A 385 20.77 -17.02 -10.16
CA ARG A 385 21.37 -16.10 -9.19
C ARG A 385 22.73 -16.55 -8.66
N MET A 386 23.14 -17.79 -8.92
CA MET A 386 24.50 -18.23 -8.59
C MET A 386 25.49 -17.45 -9.46
N PRO A 387 26.36 -16.61 -8.86
CA PRO A 387 27.23 -15.75 -9.65
C PRO A 387 28.44 -16.55 -10.18
N ASN A 388 29.10 -16.00 -11.19
CA ASN A 388 30.33 -16.55 -11.72
C ASN A 388 31.54 -16.03 -10.91
N PHE A 389 32.23 -16.94 -10.21
CA PHE A 389 33.39 -16.63 -9.36
C PHE A 389 34.70 -16.45 -10.14
N LYS A 390 34.69 -16.72 -11.45
CA LYS A 390 35.85 -16.67 -12.35
C LYS A 390 36.98 -17.62 -11.94
N PHE A 391 36.61 -18.77 -11.40
CA PHE A 391 37.56 -19.83 -11.10
C PHE A 391 38.25 -20.34 -12.38
N SER A 392 39.57 -20.53 -12.26
CA SER A 392 40.35 -21.32 -13.21
C SER A 392 39.92 -22.79 -13.20
N GLU A 393 40.42 -23.58 -14.14
CA GLU A 393 40.06 -24.98 -14.24
C GLU A 393 40.45 -25.79 -13.00
N ASP A 394 41.62 -25.50 -12.42
CA ASP A 394 42.12 -26.18 -11.23
C ASP A 394 41.35 -25.76 -9.97
N GLU A 395 40.92 -24.50 -9.90
CA GLU A 395 40.12 -24.00 -8.78
C GLU A 395 38.72 -24.59 -8.78
N ALA A 396 38.06 -24.65 -9.95
CA ALA A 396 36.75 -25.29 -10.08
C ALA A 396 36.81 -26.79 -9.74
N GLU A 397 37.89 -27.47 -10.12
CA GLU A 397 38.14 -28.86 -9.75
C GLU A 397 38.35 -29.01 -8.24
N ALA A 398 39.18 -28.16 -7.63
CA ALA A 398 39.42 -28.17 -6.19
C ALA A 398 38.15 -27.96 -5.37
N VAL A 399 37.34 -26.96 -5.73
CA VAL A 399 36.03 -26.70 -5.10
C VAL A 399 35.12 -27.93 -5.23
N THR A 400 35.08 -28.54 -6.41
CA THR A 400 34.28 -29.76 -6.65
C THR A 400 34.75 -30.94 -5.79
N ALA A 401 36.05 -31.19 -5.74
CA ALA A 401 36.64 -32.25 -4.93
C ALA A 401 36.27 -32.12 -3.44
N PHE A 402 36.40 -30.91 -2.89
CA PHE A 402 36.00 -30.65 -1.50
C PHE A 402 34.50 -30.89 -1.27
N LEU A 403 33.62 -30.38 -2.14
CA LEU A 403 32.18 -30.56 -1.98
C LEU A 403 31.78 -32.05 -1.98
N PHE A 404 32.44 -32.88 -2.79
CA PHE A 404 32.20 -34.32 -2.81
C PHE A 404 32.77 -35.03 -1.58
N ASP A 405 33.97 -34.65 -1.12
CA ASP A 405 34.55 -35.19 0.12
C ASP A 405 33.67 -34.86 1.34
N ALA A 406 33.24 -33.61 1.47
CA ALA A 406 32.34 -33.16 2.53
C ALA A 406 30.98 -33.87 2.48
N SER A 407 30.46 -34.14 1.28
CA SER A 407 29.17 -34.81 1.11
C SER A 407 29.20 -36.30 1.41
N LYS A 408 30.29 -37.01 1.07
CA LYS A 408 30.44 -38.46 1.34
C LYS A 408 30.42 -38.80 2.83
N LYS A 409 30.73 -37.84 3.69
CA LYS A 409 30.71 -37.99 5.16
C LYS A 409 29.28 -38.02 5.73
N MET A 410 28.24 -37.86 4.89
CA MET A 410 26.83 -37.79 5.29
C MET A 410 26.06 -39.08 4.96
N ALA A 411 25.10 -39.44 5.81
CA ALA A 411 24.39 -40.73 5.77
C ALA A 411 23.07 -40.70 4.97
N PHE A 412 23.03 -40.03 3.80
CA PHE A 412 21.84 -40.09 2.95
C PHE A 412 21.92 -41.28 1.97
N GLN A 413 20.86 -42.10 1.94
CA GLN A 413 20.71 -43.17 0.95
C GLN A 413 19.40 -42.98 0.18
N ASN A 414 19.49 -43.04 -1.15
CA ASN A 414 18.31 -43.11 -2.02
C ASN A 414 17.48 -44.33 -1.64
N SER A 415 16.17 -44.28 -1.87
CA SER A 415 15.23 -45.32 -1.41
C SER A 415 15.45 -46.73 -1.99
N GLY A 416 16.41 -46.90 -2.91
CA GLY A 416 16.69 -48.17 -3.58
C GLY A 416 15.62 -48.57 -4.62
N ASN A 417 14.49 -47.85 -4.67
CA ASN A 417 13.48 -48.06 -5.69
C ASN A 417 13.98 -47.50 -7.02
N SER A 418 14.47 -48.40 -7.89
CA SER A 418 14.72 -48.07 -9.28
C SER A 418 13.40 -47.63 -9.92
N PHE A 419 13.34 -46.38 -10.39
CA PHE A 419 12.29 -45.92 -11.29
C PHE A 419 12.09 -46.95 -12.42
N ALA A 420 10.92 -47.58 -12.46
CA ALA A 420 10.58 -48.67 -13.39
C ALA A 420 9.73 -48.17 -14.57
N GLY A 421 10.02 -46.97 -15.06
CA GLY A 421 9.23 -46.32 -16.12
C GLY A 421 8.00 -45.56 -15.61
N GLY A 422 7.41 -44.78 -16.51
CA GLY A 422 6.22 -43.94 -16.33
C GLY A 422 5.77 -43.38 -17.68
N ASN A 423 4.55 -42.86 -17.75
CA ASN A 423 3.98 -42.25 -18.96
C ASN A 423 4.45 -40.80 -19.10
N VAL A 424 5.16 -40.50 -20.19
CA VAL A 424 5.74 -39.16 -20.46
C VAL A 424 4.65 -38.11 -20.72
N ASP A 425 3.63 -38.45 -21.52
CA ASP A 425 2.58 -37.50 -21.91
C ASP A 425 1.70 -37.14 -20.71
N HIS A 426 1.31 -38.15 -19.93
CA HIS A 426 0.60 -37.92 -18.67
C HIS A 426 1.47 -37.18 -17.65
N GLY A 427 2.78 -37.45 -17.61
CA GLY A 427 3.72 -36.72 -16.77
C GLY A 427 3.80 -35.22 -17.11
N ARG A 428 3.70 -34.88 -18.40
CA ARG A 428 3.63 -33.49 -18.88
C ARG A 428 2.32 -32.84 -18.45
N GLU A 429 1.19 -33.50 -18.66
CA GLU A 429 -0.13 -33.01 -18.24
C GLU A 429 -0.17 -32.74 -16.73
N LEU A 430 0.35 -33.66 -15.91
CA LEU A 430 0.44 -33.48 -14.46
C LEU A 430 1.33 -32.30 -14.08
N PHE A 431 2.44 -32.08 -14.78
CA PHE A 431 3.32 -30.94 -14.54
C PHE A 431 2.60 -29.60 -14.76
N GLU A 432 1.78 -29.51 -15.81
CA GLU A 432 0.99 -28.34 -16.18
C GLU A 432 -0.19 -28.12 -15.23
N THR A 433 -0.83 -29.18 -14.74
CA THR A 433 -2.11 -29.09 -14.00
C THR A 433 -1.98 -29.08 -12.48
N VAL A 434 -1.06 -29.86 -11.90
CA VAL A 434 -0.92 -30.01 -10.43
C VAL A 434 -0.36 -28.76 -9.76
N GLY A 435 0.32 -27.90 -10.54
CA GLY A 435 0.88 -26.62 -10.09
C GLY A 435 2.41 -26.53 -10.08
N CYS A 436 3.12 -27.44 -10.76
CA CYS A 436 4.59 -27.38 -10.82
C CYS A 436 5.07 -26.08 -11.47
N GLN A 437 4.35 -25.62 -12.49
CA GLN A 437 4.59 -24.36 -13.22
C GLN A 437 4.37 -23.10 -12.38
N ALA A 438 3.74 -23.23 -11.20
CA ALA A 438 3.72 -22.14 -10.23
C ALA A 438 5.15 -21.72 -9.91
N CYS A 439 6.04 -22.66 -9.59
CA CYS A 439 7.41 -22.33 -9.19
C CYS A 439 8.45 -22.61 -10.27
N HIS A 440 8.30 -23.70 -11.02
CA HIS A 440 9.28 -24.16 -12.00
C HIS A 440 9.01 -23.63 -13.40
N THR A 441 10.07 -23.29 -14.11
CA THR A 441 10.03 -22.91 -15.53
C THR A 441 10.68 -24.00 -16.40
N ILE A 442 10.17 -24.20 -17.61
CA ILE A 442 10.74 -25.09 -18.63
C ILE A 442 10.80 -24.34 -19.96
N GLY A 443 11.96 -24.30 -20.60
CA GLY A 443 12.17 -23.58 -21.85
C GLY A 443 11.88 -22.09 -21.71
N ASP A 444 11.28 -21.50 -22.75
CA ASP A 444 10.95 -20.08 -22.80
C ASP A 444 9.50 -19.81 -22.38
N MET A 445 9.18 -20.04 -21.09
CA MET A 445 7.88 -19.65 -20.51
C MET A 445 7.77 -18.13 -20.34
N LYS A 446 7.80 -17.38 -21.45
CA LYS A 446 7.83 -15.91 -21.47
C LYS A 446 6.70 -15.30 -20.66
N LYS A 447 5.45 -15.76 -20.84
CA LYS A 447 4.27 -15.28 -20.10
C LYS A 447 4.46 -15.35 -18.58
N VAL A 448 5.00 -16.46 -18.06
CA VAL A 448 5.25 -16.63 -16.63
C VAL A 448 6.38 -15.71 -16.15
N ARG A 449 7.45 -15.58 -16.93
CA ARG A 449 8.59 -14.70 -16.57
C ARG A 449 8.18 -13.23 -16.58
N GLU A 450 7.43 -12.80 -17.59
CA GLU A 450 6.85 -11.45 -17.68
C GLU A 450 5.89 -11.17 -16.53
N ALA A 451 4.98 -12.11 -16.22
CA ALA A 451 4.03 -11.96 -15.12
C ALA A 451 4.73 -11.83 -13.75
N ARG A 452 5.87 -12.49 -13.55
CA ARG A 452 6.68 -12.42 -12.31
C ARG A 452 7.56 -11.16 -12.22
N GLY A 453 7.79 -10.45 -13.32
CA GLY A 453 8.65 -9.27 -13.36
C GLY A 453 10.09 -9.58 -12.93
N THR A 454 10.64 -8.79 -12.01
CA THR A 454 12.02 -8.98 -11.50
C THR A 454 12.15 -10.05 -10.41
N SER A 455 11.06 -10.69 -10.00
CA SER A 455 11.15 -11.84 -9.11
C SER A 455 11.48 -13.09 -9.92
N TYR A 456 12.74 -13.51 -9.87
CA TYR A 456 13.22 -14.61 -10.69
C TYR A 456 13.40 -15.91 -9.87
N ASP A 457 12.93 -17.01 -10.47
CA ASP A 457 13.10 -18.44 -10.14
C ASP A 457 13.40 -18.79 -8.67
N ILE A 458 12.39 -18.62 -7.79
CA ILE A 458 12.36 -19.20 -6.42
C ILE A 458 12.57 -20.73 -6.43
N ALA A 459 12.27 -21.39 -7.55
CA ALA A 459 12.59 -22.79 -7.78
C ALA A 459 13.49 -22.96 -9.02
N PRO A 460 14.32 -24.01 -9.08
CA PRO A 460 15.21 -24.24 -10.22
C PRO A 460 14.45 -24.35 -11.54
N GLU A 461 14.98 -23.73 -12.59
CA GLU A 461 14.58 -24.01 -13.97
C GLU A 461 14.84 -25.50 -14.30
N LEU A 462 13.86 -26.16 -14.93
CA LEU A 462 13.86 -27.60 -15.16
C LEU A 462 14.13 -28.00 -16.62
N THR A 463 14.35 -27.04 -17.52
CA THR A 463 14.61 -27.25 -18.97
C THR A 463 15.63 -28.36 -19.27
N ARG A 464 16.59 -28.58 -18.37
CA ARG A 464 17.70 -29.52 -18.55
C ARG A 464 17.90 -30.47 -17.37
N VAL A 465 16.88 -30.61 -16.52
CA VAL A 465 17.01 -31.33 -15.24
C VAL A 465 17.48 -32.78 -15.39
N GLY A 466 17.07 -33.47 -16.46
CA GLY A 466 17.48 -34.85 -16.75
C GLY A 466 18.96 -35.02 -17.10
N SER A 467 19.71 -33.94 -17.34
CA SER A 467 21.18 -33.95 -17.47
C SER A 467 21.92 -33.70 -16.15
N LYS A 468 21.21 -33.19 -15.14
CA LYS A 468 21.78 -32.85 -13.84
C LYS A 468 21.62 -33.97 -12.81
N VAL A 469 20.44 -34.58 -12.76
CA VAL A 469 20.05 -35.54 -11.72
C VAL A 469 19.58 -36.86 -12.33
N SER A 470 19.65 -37.95 -11.58
CA SER A 470 19.14 -39.27 -12.01
C SER A 470 17.61 -39.37 -11.87
N ALA A 471 16.98 -40.24 -12.66
CA ALA A 471 15.54 -40.51 -12.55
C ALA A 471 15.14 -40.99 -11.15
N ALA A 472 15.97 -41.84 -10.53
CA ALA A 472 15.75 -42.30 -9.15
C ALA A 472 15.74 -41.13 -8.15
N TRP A 473 16.65 -40.16 -8.32
CA TRP A 473 16.66 -38.96 -7.48
C TRP A 473 15.42 -38.10 -7.70
N ILE A 474 14.99 -37.88 -8.97
CA ILE A 474 13.79 -37.11 -9.29
C ILE A 474 12.57 -37.73 -8.60
N TYR A 475 12.39 -39.05 -8.72
CA TYR A 475 11.28 -39.78 -8.12
C TYR A 475 11.22 -39.60 -6.59
N ASP A 476 12.34 -39.81 -5.90
CA ASP A 476 12.42 -39.63 -4.45
C ASP A 476 12.15 -38.17 -4.05
N TRP A 477 12.68 -37.21 -4.83
CA TRP A 477 12.52 -35.78 -4.58
C TRP A 477 11.09 -35.28 -4.75
N VAL A 478 10.40 -35.64 -5.85
CA VAL A 478 9.02 -35.17 -6.08
C VAL A 478 8.02 -35.82 -5.13
N ARG A 479 8.32 -37.03 -4.63
CA ARG A 479 7.48 -37.74 -3.67
C ARG A 479 7.59 -37.16 -2.26
N ASN A 480 8.82 -36.93 -1.79
CA ASN A 480 9.05 -36.37 -0.46
C ASN A 480 10.37 -35.58 -0.40
N PRO A 481 10.37 -34.30 -0.80
CA PRO A 481 11.60 -33.50 -0.89
C PRO A 481 12.26 -33.28 0.48
N ARG A 482 11.46 -33.28 1.56
CA ARG A 482 11.93 -33.13 2.94
C ARG A 482 12.82 -34.28 3.42
N ARG A 483 12.73 -35.47 2.80
CA ARG A 483 13.62 -36.60 3.09
C ARG A 483 15.06 -36.31 2.68
N TYR A 484 15.26 -35.59 1.56
CA TYR A 484 16.59 -35.18 1.10
C TYR A 484 17.05 -33.89 1.77
N ASN A 485 16.16 -32.92 1.95
CA ASN A 485 16.44 -31.63 2.59
C ASN A 485 15.29 -31.24 3.55
N PRO A 486 15.47 -31.39 4.87
CA PRO A 486 14.44 -31.09 5.87
C PRO A 486 13.95 -29.64 5.90
N THR A 487 14.71 -28.68 5.36
CA THR A 487 14.31 -27.26 5.30
C THR A 487 14.04 -26.79 3.87
N THR A 488 13.81 -27.72 2.93
CA THR A 488 13.46 -27.38 1.55
C THR A 488 12.16 -26.58 1.49
N LYS A 489 12.16 -25.58 0.60
CA LYS A 489 10.97 -24.81 0.23
C LYS A 489 10.08 -25.55 -0.77
N MET A 490 10.61 -26.57 -1.45
CA MET A 490 9.80 -27.38 -2.37
C MET A 490 8.74 -28.13 -1.56
N PRO A 491 7.45 -27.85 -1.78
CA PRO A 491 6.40 -28.47 -0.99
C PRO A 491 6.13 -29.90 -1.41
N ASN A 492 5.42 -30.63 -0.57
CA ASN A 492 4.84 -31.91 -0.94
C ASN A 492 3.49 -31.67 -1.64
N LEU A 493 3.40 -32.04 -2.93
CA LEU A 493 2.19 -31.94 -3.75
C LEU A 493 1.23 -33.14 -3.60
N ARG A 494 1.56 -34.06 -2.68
CA ARG A 494 0.82 -35.29 -2.36
C ARG A 494 0.59 -36.15 -3.61
N LEU A 495 1.65 -36.30 -4.40
CA LEU A 495 1.63 -37.13 -5.60
C LEU A 495 1.45 -38.61 -5.21
N THR A 496 0.64 -39.33 -5.96
CA THR A 496 0.62 -40.80 -5.88
C THR A 496 1.90 -41.39 -6.48
N ASP A 497 2.17 -42.66 -6.20
CA ASP A 497 3.31 -43.40 -6.78
C ASP A 497 3.31 -43.36 -8.31
N SER A 498 2.14 -43.45 -8.93
CA SER A 498 1.99 -43.38 -10.39
C SER A 498 2.28 -41.97 -10.90
N GLU A 499 1.67 -40.95 -10.29
CA GLU A 499 1.89 -39.55 -10.68
C GLU A 499 3.38 -39.16 -10.56
N ALA A 500 4.04 -39.59 -9.48
CA ALA A 500 5.46 -39.35 -9.27
C ALA A 500 6.33 -40.05 -10.33
N LYS A 501 5.97 -41.27 -10.76
CA LYS A 501 6.65 -41.97 -11.87
C LYS A 501 6.46 -41.24 -13.20
N ASP A 502 5.24 -40.82 -13.52
CA ASP A 502 4.92 -40.15 -14.78
C ASP A 502 5.65 -38.80 -14.89
N ILE A 503 5.60 -37.98 -13.84
CA ILE A 503 6.38 -36.73 -13.76
C ILE A 503 7.88 -37.01 -13.88
N THR A 504 8.39 -38.06 -13.23
CA THR A 504 9.80 -38.46 -13.35
C THR A 504 10.16 -38.85 -14.78
N ALA A 505 9.29 -39.59 -15.47
CA ALA A 505 9.47 -39.98 -16.86
C ALA A 505 9.60 -38.75 -17.76
N TYR A 506 8.67 -37.79 -17.63
CA TYR A 506 8.69 -36.53 -18.35
C TYR A 506 9.95 -35.71 -18.07
N LEU A 507 10.26 -35.43 -16.80
CA LEU A 507 11.44 -34.62 -16.43
C LEU A 507 12.76 -35.27 -16.86
N SER A 508 12.81 -36.61 -16.93
CA SER A 508 13.98 -37.34 -17.43
C SER A 508 14.22 -37.15 -18.93
N THR A 509 13.22 -36.71 -19.70
CA THR A 509 13.38 -36.37 -21.13
C THR A 509 14.07 -35.01 -21.35
N LEU A 510 14.05 -34.14 -20.34
CA LEU A 510 14.56 -32.77 -20.40
C LEU A 510 16.09 -32.76 -20.23
N LYS A 511 16.82 -33.03 -21.31
CA LYS A 511 18.29 -33.13 -21.33
C LYS A 511 18.95 -32.10 -22.25
N ASP A 512 20.20 -31.76 -21.96
CA ASP A 512 21.07 -31.01 -22.87
C ASP A 512 21.26 -31.77 -24.18
N LYS A 513 21.29 -31.03 -25.30
CA LYS A 513 21.71 -31.57 -26.61
C LYS A 513 23.23 -31.76 -26.71
N LYS A 514 24.00 -31.16 -25.80
CA LYS A 514 25.46 -31.15 -25.79
C LYS A 514 25.97 -32.12 -24.70
N ALA A 515 26.93 -32.96 -25.04
CA ALA A 515 27.54 -33.87 -24.07
C ALA A 515 28.22 -33.10 -22.93
N ILE A 516 28.09 -33.61 -21.70
CA ILE A 516 28.78 -33.09 -20.50
C ILE A 516 30.29 -33.22 -20.69
N THR A 517 31.07 -32.26 -20.17
CA THR A 517 32.53 -32.27 -20.19
C THR A 517 33.11 -33.61 -19.72
N THR A 518 33.98 -34.24 -20.52
CA THR A 518 34.63 -35.53 -20.21
C THR A 518 35.95 -35.38 -19.42
N LYS A 519 36.14 -34.26 -18.72
CA LYS A 519 37.35 -34.00 -17.92
C LYS A 519 37.41 -35.04 -16.79
N ASN A 520 38.54 -35.74 -16.68
CA ASN A 520 38.82 -36.60 -15.55
C ASN A 520 39.18 -35.72 -14.34
N LEU A 521 38.39 -35.79 -13.27
CA LEU A 521 38.56 -34.97 -12.06
C LEU A 521 39.19 -35.80 -10.95
N ASP A 522 40.24 -35.28 -10.31
CA ASP A 522 40.82 -35.91 -9.12
C ASP A 522 40.09 -35.45 -7.86
N LEU A 523 39.13 -36.28 -7.43
CA LEU A 523 38.31 -36.05 -6.23
C LEU A 523 38.91 -36.67 -4.97
N SER A 524 40.08 -37.30 -5.06
CA SER A 524 40.68 -38.09 -3.98
C SER A 524 41.94 -37.46 -3.40
N SER A 525 42.61 -36.59 -4.15
CA SER A 525 43.80 -35.88 -3.69
C SER A 525 43.48 -34.95 -2.51
N GLN A 526 44.11 -35.25 -1.37
CA GLN A 526 43.96 -34.46 -0.15
C GLN A 526 44.46 -33.02 -0.33
N THR A 527 45.44 -32.80 -1.20
CA THR A 527 45.96 -31.45 -1.53
C THR A 527 44.91 -30.64 -2.29
N ILE A 528 44.27 -31.24 -3.29
CA ILE A 528 43.20 -30.61 -4.07
C ILE A 528 41.99 -30.30 -3.17
N ILE A 529 41.59 -31.25 -2.32
CA ILE A 529 40.50 -31.07 -1.35
C ILE A 529 40.78 -29.90 -0.39
N LYS A 530 41.98 -29.81 0.19
CA LYS A 530 42.36 -28.70 1.08
C LYS A 530 42.37 -27.35 0.34
N ARG A 531 42.80 -27.33 -0.92
CA ARG A 531 42.73 -26.12 -1.76
C ARG A 531 41.27 -25.70 -1.99
N GLY A 532 40.37 -26.65 -2.27
CA GLY A 532 38.95 -26.41 -2.43
C GLY A 532 38.28 -25.85 -1.18
N GLU A 533 38.61 -26.40 -0.02
CA GLU A 533 38.14 -25.89 1.28
C GLU A 533 38.54 -24.42 1.47
N LYS A 534 39.80 -24.09 1.21
CA LYS A 534 40.33 -22.72 1.32
C LYS A 534 39.58 -21.77 0.38
N LEU A 535 39.39 -22.14 -0.88
CA LEU A 535 38.67 -21.32 -1.87
C LEU A 535 37.23 -21.04 -1.44
N ILE A 536 36.52 -22.06 -0.95
CA ILE A 536 35.13 -21.90 -0.48
C ILE A 536 35.04 -20.89 0.68
N ARG A 537 35.99 -20.94 1.62
CA ARG A 537 36.08 -19.98 2.73
C ARG A 537 36.41 -18.58 2.22
N GLU A 538 37.40 -18.46 1.34
CA GLU A 538 37.87 -17.17 0.83
C GLU A 538 36.84 -16.41 -0.01
N PHE A 539 36.04 -17.13 -0.80
CA PHE A 539 34.96 -16.57 -1.61
C PHE A 539 33.60 -16.56 -0.89
N GLY A 540 33.55 -17.01 0.35
CA GLY A 540 32.35 -16.94 1.21
C GLY A 540 31.17 -17.75 0.70
N CYS A 541 31.37 -18.90 0.06
CA CYS A 541 30.25 -19.69 -0.48
C CYS A 541 29.29 -20.15 0.63
N SER A 542 29.79 -20.30 1.87
CA SER A 542 28.97 -20.56 3.06
C SER A 542 28.00 -19.42 3.39
N GLY A 543 28.20 -18.19 2.90
CA GLY A 543 27.22 -17.10 3.05
C GLY A 543 25.88 -17.40 2.37
N CYS A 544 25.92 -18.12 1.25
CA CYS A 544 24.72 -18.50 0.48
C CYS A 544 24.37 -19.98 0.63
N HIS A 545 25.31 -20.86 0.95
CA HIS A 545 25.07 -22.31 1.01
C HIS A 545 25.21 -22.88 2.43
N VAL A 546 24.45 -23.94 2.71
CA VAL A 546 24.74 -24.82 3.85
C VAL A 546 25.77 -25.85 3.38
N ILE A 547 26.96 -25.79 3.97
CA ILE A 547 28.12 -26.63 3.63
C ILE A 547 28.59 -27.30 4.93
N PRO A 548 28.74 -28.64 4.94
CA PRO A 548 29.21 -29.37 6.13
C PRO A 548 30.54 -28.83 6.66
N GLY A 549 30.59 -28.54 7.97
CA GLY A 549 31.80 -28.04 8.64
C GLY A 549 32.07 -26.55 8.46
N MET A 550 31.12 -25.82 7.87
CA MET A 550 31.20 -24.37 7.61
C MET A 550 29.92 -23.62 8.06
N GLU A 551 29.16 -24.21 8.97
CA GLU A 551 27.89 -23.65 9.46
C GLU A 551 28.10 -22.37 10.28
N LYS A 552 29.26 -22.24 10.92
CA LYS A 552 29.63 -21.11 11.80
C LYS A 552 30.51 -20.06 11.13
N GLU A 553 30.76 -20.18 9.83
CA GLU A 553 31.57 -19.18 9.10
C GLU A 553 30.87 -17.81 9.08
N GLY A 554 31.66 -16.77 9.31
CA GLY A 554 31.20 -15.39 9.24
C GLY A 554 31.07 -14.86 7.81
N ARG A 555 30.60 -13.62 7.70
CA ARG A 555 30.56 -12.87 6.44
C ARG A 555 31.96 -12.50 5.99
N VAL A 556 32.20 -12.54 4.68
CA VAL A 556 33.52 -12.31 4.08
C VAL A 556 33.71 -10.91 3.48
N SER A 557 32.68 -10.05 3.52
CA SER A 557 32.68 -8.75 2.85
C SER A 557 32.34 -7.60 3.79
N VAL A 558 32.54 -6.39 3.30
CA VAL A 558 32.26 -5.14 4.03
C VAL A 558 30.76 -4.96 4.30
N SER A 559 30.44 -4.20 5.35
CA SER A 559 29.07 -3.80 5.64
C SER A 559 28.53 -2.83 4.57
N LEU A 560 27.28 -3.03 4.15
CA LEU A 560 26.56 -2.13 3.26
C LEU A 560 25.50 -1.29 3.99
N SER A 561 25.36 -1.45 5.31
CA SER A 561 24.31 -0.78 6.12
C SER A 561 24.33 0.76 6.05
N ASN A 562 25.45 1.36 5.63
CA ASN A 562 25.58 2.82 5.46
C ASN A 562 26.17 3.18 4.08
N PHE A 563 26.05 2.30 3.10
CA PHE A 563 26.75 2.46 1.83
C PHE A 563 26.26 3.68 1.03
N GLY A 564 25.00 4.07 1.16
CA GLY A 564 24.42 5.23 0.50
C GLY A 564 25.01 6.58 0.93
N ARG A 565 25.73 6.61 2.06
CA ARG A 565 26.44 7.80 2.58
C ARG A 565 27.91 7.88 2.18
N LYS A 566 28.44 6.84 1.56
CA LYS A 566 29.87 6.74 1.24
C LYS A 566 30.25 7.79 0.19
N LYS A 567 31.24 8.63 0.48
CA LYS A 567 31.74 9.64 -0.45
C LYS A 567 32.64 9.01 -1.51
N VAL A 568 32.78 9.66 -2.66
CA VAL A 568 33.57 9.15 -3.79
C VAL A 568 35.04 8.94 -3.38
N GLU A 569 35.57 9.79 -2.51
CA GLU A 569 36.94 9.72 -2.01
C GLU A 569 37.18 8.51 -1.09
N GLU A 570 36.11 7.94 -0.53
CA GLU A 570 36.19 6.72 0.30
C GLU A 570 36.11 5.45 -0.56
N MET A 571 35.83 5.58 -1.87
CA MET A 571 35.70 4.46 -2.79
C MET A 571 37.04 4.10 -3.42
N ASP A 572 37.31 2.79 -3.50
CA ASP A 572 38.50 2.27 -4.15
C ASP A 572 38.23 2.05 -5.64
N PHE A 573 38.90 2.84 -6.48
CA PHE A 573 38.83 2.74 -7.95
C PHE A 573 39.90 1.79 -8.53
N GLY A 574 40.87 1.33 -7.74
CA GLY A 574 41.97 0.51 -8.27
C GLY A 574 42.66 1.19 -9.47
N ASP A 575 43.00 0.39 -10.49
CA ASP A 575 43.67 0.85 -11.72
C ASP A 575 42.69 1.11 -12.89
N THR A 576 41.42 1.42 -12.58
CA THR A 576 40.34 1.53 -13.58
C THR A 576 40.27 2.90 -14.26
N GLU A 577 39.62 2.95 -15.44
CA GLU A 577 39.25 4.20 -16.14
C GLU A 577 37.77 4.60 -15.92
N VAL A 578 37.04 3.89 -15.05
CA VAL A 578 35.65 4.23 -14.71
C VAL A 578 35.58 5.67 -14.18
N PRO A 579 34.64 6.51 -14.64
CA PRO A 579 34.50 7.87 -14.13
C PRO A 579 34.34 7.90 -12.60
N HIS A 580 34.97 8.88 -11.95
CA HIS A 580 34.99 8.98 -10.48
C HIS A 580 33.69 9.59 -9.95
N SER A 581 32.62 8.79 -9.96
CA SER A 581 31.34 9.13 -9.34
C SER A 581 30.79 7.94 -8.55
N TRP A 582 29.91 8.22 -7.59
CA TRP A 582 29.23 7.17 -6.81
C TRP A 582 28.44 6.23 -7.73
N HIS A 583 27.67 6.81 -8.67
CA HIS A 583 26.82 6.06 -9.60
C HIS A 583 27.64 5.18 -10.54
N ASP A 584 28.73 5.71 -11.11
CA ASP A 584 29.58 4.96 -12.02
C ASP A 584 30.33 3.84 -11.31
N TRP A 585 30.79 4.09 -10.08
CA TRP A 585 31.40 3.06 -9.24
C TRP A 585 30.41 1.93 -8.96
N VAL A 586 29.20 2.24 -8.49
CA VAL A 586 28.18 1.23 -8.14
C VAL A 586 27.72 0.45 -9.37
N ASN A 587 27.41 1.14 -10.47
CA ASN A 587 26.99 0.50 -11.71
C ASN A 587 28.09 -0.44 -12.22
N SER A 588 29.35 0.01 -12.23
CA SER A 588 30.48 -0.80 -12.67
C SER A 588 30.74 -1.97 -11.72
N LYS A 589 30.60 -1.79 -10.40
CA LYS A 589 30.80 -2.85 -9.40
C LYS A 589 29.77 -3.97 -9.53
N LEU A 590 28.51 -3.61 -9.77
CA LEU A 590 27.41 -4.56 -9.98
C LEU A 590 27.47 -5.24 -11.35
N LYS A 591 27.94 -4.53 -12.38
CA LYS A 591 28.07 -5.06 -13.75
C LYS A 591 29.28 -5.99 -13.90
N ASN A 592 30.45 -5.52 -13.48
CA ASN A 592 31.70 -6.27 -13.48
C ASN A 592 32.64 -5.82 -12.35
N SER A 593 32.53 -6.46 -11.19
CA SER A 593 33.34 -6.14 -10.00
C SER A 593 34.86 -6.24 -10.22
N ARG A 594 35.30 -6.97 -11.26
CA ARG A 594 36.71 -7.27 -11.54
C ARG A 594 37.46 -6.12 -12.20
N VAL A 595 36.77 -5.10 -12.71
CA VAL A 595 37.42 -3.90 -13.29
C VAL A 595 38.21 -3.10 -12.27
N PHE A 596 37.95 -3.31 -10.97
CA PHE A 596 38.65 -2.66 -9.86
C PHE A 596 39.79 -3.51 -9.29
N ALA A 597 40.17 -4.61 -9.95
CA ALA A 597 41.30 -5.43 -9.50
C ALA A 597 42.62 -4.73 -9.80
N THR A 598 43.60 -4.92 -8.91
CA THR A 598 44.99 -4.48 -9.12
C THR A 598 45.91 -5.69 -8.98
N ASP A 599 47.18 -5.56 -9.34
CA ASP A 599 48.18 -6.63 -9.20
C ASP A 599 48.33 -7.15 -7.75
N ARG A 600 47.90 -6.35 -6.77
CA ARG A 600 47.99 -6.68 -5.34
C ARG A 600 46.64 -6.98 -4.70
N ILE A 601 45.53 -6.51 -5.26
CA ILE A 601 44.19 -6.62 -4.67
C ILE A 601 43.30 -7.46 -5.59
N VAL A 602 43.12 -8.72 -5.20
CA VAL A 602 42.19 -9.64 -5.88
C VAL A 602 40.76 -9.30 -5.49
N GLN A 603 39.94 -8.95 -6.49
CA GLN A 603 38.51 -8.71 -6.29
C GLN A 603 37.78 -10.03 -6.07
N LYS A 604 37.22 -10.24 -4.87
CA LYS A 604 36.52 -11.49 -4.50
C LYS A 604 35.03 -11.49 -4.81
N MET A 605 34.42 -10.31 -4.97
CA MET A 605 33.01 -10.20 -5.34
C MET A 605 32.78 -10.88 -6.71
N PRO A 606 31.85 -11.84 -6.82
CA PRO A 606 31.65 -12.59 -8.05
C PRO A 606 30.77 -11.82 -9.05
N LEU A 607 30.68 -12.33 -10.28
CA LEU A 607 29.89 -11.71 -11.34
C LEU A 607 28.47 -12.26 -11.39
N PHE A 608 27.50 -11.46 -10.96
CA PHE A 608 26.08 -11.81 -11.01
C PHE A 608 25.47 -11.62 -12.41
N SER A 609 26.08 -10.77 -13.25
CA SER A 609 25.59 -10.41 -14.58
C SER A 609 24.11 -9.95 -14.54
N PHE A 610 23.84 -8.98 -13.67
CA PHE A 610 22.56 -8.29 -13.58
C PHE A 610 22.26 -7.53 -14.88
N SER A 611 20.97 -7.45 -15.22
CA SER A 611 20.49 -6.54 -16.26
C SER A 611 20.62 -5.08 -15.82
N ASP A 612 20.62 -4.13 -16.76
CA ASP A 612 20.73 -2.71 -16.43
C ASP A 612 19.56 -2.24 -15.53
N SER A 613 18.36 -2.80 -15.70
CA SER A 613 17.20 -2.54 -14.81
C SER A 613 17.40 -3.07 -13.39
N GLU A 614 18.04 -4.23 -13.23
CA GLU A 614 18.36 -4.80 -11.92
C GLU A 614 19.45 -4.00 -11.22
N ILE A 615 20.45 -3.52 -11.98
CA ILE A 615 21.50 -2.63 -11.47
C ILE A 615 20.86 -1.33 -10.97
N GLU A 616 19.93 -0.74 -11.71
CA GLU A 616 19.20 0.45 -11.27
C GLU A 616 18.44 0.21 -9.94
N LEU A 617 17.72 -0.91 -9.83
CA LEU A 617 17.03 -1.28 -8.58
C LEU A 617 18.02 -1.45 -7.42
N LEU A 618 19.10 -2.22 -7.60
CA LEU A 618 20.11 -2.41 -6.57
C LEU A 618 20.80 -1.10 -6.19
N ARG A 619 21.00 -0.19 -7.14
CA ARG A 619 21.53 1.16 -6.87
C ARG A 619 20.58 1.96 -5.98
N VAL A 620 19.27 1.93 -6.25
CA VAL A 620 18.25 2.54 -5.38
C VAL A 620 18.29 1.93 -3.97
N PHE A 621 18.42 0.60 -3.85
CA PHE A 621 18.57 -0.05 -2.55
C PHE A 621 19.85 0.39 -1.82
N LEU A 622 20.99 0.43 -2.51
CA LEU A 622 22.26 0.85 -1.92
C LEU A 622 22.22 2.31 -1.46
N LEU A 623 21.59 3.18 -2.24
CA LEU A 623 21.40 4.60 -1.91
C LEU A 623 20.46 4.80 -0.70
N SER A 624 19.60 3.82 -0.42
CA SER A 624 18.68 3.81 0.72
C SER A 624 19.30 3.29 2.02
N GLN A 625 20.53 2.77 1.95
CA GLN A 625 21.27 2.33 3.13
C GLN A 625 22.02 3.52 3.75
N THR A 626 21.34 4.24 4.63
CA THR A 626 21.87 5.41 5.35
C THR A 626 21.78 5.18 6.86
N LYS A 627 22.56 5.95 7.63
CA LYS A 627 22.51 5.99 9.10
C LYS A 627 21.53 7.02 9.66
N ASP A 628 20.93 7.86 8.80
CA ASP A 628 20.04 8.91 9.27
C ASP A 628 18.73 8.28 9.72
N GLU A 629 18.45 8.46 11.00
CA GLU A 629 17.20 8.02 11.61
C GLU A 629 16.43 9.29 11.98
N PRO A 630 15.37 9.61 11.23
CA PRO A 630 14.49 10.71 11.61
C PRO A 630 13.93 10.47 13.02
N ASP A 631 13.50 11.54 13.70
CA ASP A 631 12.81 11.35 14.97
C ASP A 631 11.62 10.39 14.84
N ARG A 632 11.43 9.55 15.86
CA ARG A 632 10.45 8.46 15.87
C ARG A 632 9.03 8.91 15.53
N LYS A 633 8.67 10.17 15.76
CA LYS A 633 7.33 10.68 15.40
C LYS A 633 7.12 10.87 13.88
N TYR A 634 8.20 10.98 13.11
CA TYR A 634 8.19 11.05 11.65
C TYR A 634 8.37 9.67 11.00
N VAL A 635 8.88 8.71 11.77
CA VAL A 635 9.04 7.32 11.36
C VAL A 635 7.71 6.60 11.51
N ARG A 636 7.38 5.74 10.54
CA ARG A 636 6.17 4.92 10.65
C ARG A 636 6.30 4.01 11.86
N ALA A 637 5.39 4.15 12.82
CA ALA A 637 5.39 3.31 14.01
C ALA A 637 5.32 1.82 13.62
N PHE A 638 6.33 1.06 14.06
CA PHE A 638 6.39 -0.38 13.84
C PHE A 638 5.75 -1.12 15.02
N ASP A 639 4.45 -0.85 15.21
CA ASP A 639 3.65 -1.44 16.29
C ASP A 639 3.47 -2.95 16.13
N LYS A 640 2.86 -3.59 17.14
CA LYS A 640 2.66 -5.05 17.17
C LYS A 640 1.83 -5.55 15.98
N GLY A 641 0.83 -4.79 15.54
CA GLY A 641 0.01 -5.13 14.37
C GLY A 641 0.87 -5.15 13.10
N ARG A 642 1.73 -4.15 12.92
CA ARG A 642 2.64 -4.06 11.77
C ARG A 642 3.75 -5.11 11.81
N GLN A 643 4.32 -5.37 12.98
CA GLN A 643 5.27 -6.47 13.19
C GLN A 643 4.67 -7.82 12.79
N ASN A 644 3.43 -8.08 13.21
CA ASN A 644 2.68 -9.27 12.82
C ASN A 644 2.52 -9.36 11.30
N ILE A 645 2.10 -8.27 10.66
CA ILE A 645 1.94 -8.21 9.20
C ILE A 645 3.28 -8.49 8.49
N GLU A 646 4.36 -7.78 8.83
CA GLU A 646 5.65 -7.98 8.17
C GLU A 646 6.23 -9.38 8.40
N SER A 647 6.08 -9.92 9.62
CA SER A 647 6.61 -11.25 9.94
C SER A 647 5.95 -12.35 9.09
N GLY A 648 4.62 -12.33 8.92
CA GLY A 648 3.93 -13.28 8.06
C GLY A 648 4.11 -12.97 6.57
N ARG A 649 4.24 -11.69 6.18
CA ARG A 649 4.59 -11.32 4.80
C ARG A 649 5.95 -11.88 4.37
N ARG A 650 6.96 -11.84 5.26
CA ARG A 650 8.27 -12.46 5.00
C ARG A 650 8.15 -13.97 4.79
N VAL A 651 7.30 -14.66 5.56
CA VAL A 651 7.00 -16.09 5.34
C VAL A 651 6.31 -16.30 3.98
N ALA A 652 5.29 -15.51 3.66
CA ALA A 652 4.58 -15.60 2.39
C ALA A 652 5.50 -15.38 1.17
N ILE A 653 6.44 -14.43 1.26
CA ILE A 653 7.47 -14.21 0.24
C ILE A 653 8.44 -15.40 0.18
N ALA A 654 8.90 -15.89 1.34
CA ALA A 654 9.87 -16.98 1.41
C ALA A 654 9.39 -18.27 0.73
N TYR A 655 8.08 -18.56 0.80
CA TYR A 655 7.42 -19.71 0.18
C TYR A 655 6.66 -19.40 -1.12
N ASN A 656 6.80 -18.18 -1.64
CA ASN A 656 6.22 -17.74 -2.92
C ASN A 656 4.69 -17.82 -3.01
N CYS A 657 3.97 -17.51 -1.93
CA CYS A 657 2.50 -17.59 -1.91
C CYS A 657 1.86 -16.72 -3.01
N GLN A 658 2.45 -15.55 -3.33
CA GLN A 658 1.97 -14.61 -4.34
C GLN A 658 1.95 -15.17 -5.77
N GLN A 659 2.65 -16.27 -6.01
CA GLN A 659 2.66 -16.89 -7.33
C GLN A 659 1.35 -17.59 -7.66
N CYS A 660 0.73 -18.24 -6.67
CA CYS A 660 -0.57 -18.86 -6.82
C CYS A 660 -1.68 -17.91 -6.41
N HIS A 661 -1.48 -17.18 -5.31
CA HIS A 661 -2.50 -16.39 -4.66
C HIS A 661 -2.31 -14.89 -4.91
N GLN A 662 -3.41 -14.16 -5.01
CA GLN A 662 -3.36 -12.71 -4.83
C GLN A 662 -3.34 -12.41 -3.33
N LEU A 663 -2.28 -11.72 -2.89
CA LEU A 663 -2.12 -11.22 -1.52
C LEU A 663 -2.04 -9.70 -1.56
N GLU A 664 -2.83 -9.06 -0.71
CA GLU A 664 -2.95 -7.60 -0.68
C GLU A 664 -3.39 -7.10 -2.06
N LYS A 665 -2.56 -6.33 -2.77
CA LYS A 665 -2.86 -5.80 -4.12
C LYS A 665 -2.04 -6.47 -5.24
N SER A 666 -1.36 -7.59 -4.97
CA SER A 666 -0.42 -8.20 -5.95
C SER A 666 -0.38 -9.72 -5.87
N GLY A 667 0.03 -10.38 -6.95
CA GLY A 667 0.22 -11.83 -7.01
C GLY A 667 -0.66 -12.50 -8.06
N ALA A 668 -1.08 -13.74 -7.78
CA ALA A 668 -1.83 -14.61 -8.68
C ALA A 668 -1.18 -14.82 -10.06
N HIS A 669 0.16 -14.76 -10.15
CA HIS A 669 0.89 -14.82 -11.42
C HIS A 669 0.63 -16.09 -12.25
N ILE A 670 0.29 -17.21 -11.61
CA ILE A 670 -0.06 -18.47 -12.28
C ILE A 670 -1.33 -18.36 -13.15
N THR A 671 -2.19 -17.38 -12.91
CA THR A 671 -3.39 -17.15 -13.73
C THR A 671 -3.05 -16.78 -15.18
N SER A 672 -1.83 -16.29 -15.45
CA SER A 672 -1.33 -16.01 -16.81
C SER A 672 -1.18 -17.25 -17.70
N ILE A 673 -1.18 -18.45 -17.10
CA ILE A 673 -1.06 -19.74 -17.80
C ILE A 673 -2.26 -20.67 -17.59
N ILE A 674 -3.17 -20.34 -16.67
CA ILE A 674 -4.43 -21.08 -16.49
C ILE A 674 -5.53 -20.31 -17.22
N GLU A 675 -5.97 -20.81 -18.36
CA GLU A 675 -6.94 -20.11 -19.21
C GLU A 675 -8.34 -20.05 -18.57
N GLU A 676 -8.80 -21.15 -17.97
CA GLU A 676 -10.13 -21.23 -17.35
C GLU A 676 -10.14 -20.60 -15.94
N PRO A 677 -10.85 -19.47 -15.73
CA PRO A 677 -10.86 -18.79 -14.44
C PRO A 677 -11.44 -19.64 -13.29
N ALA A 678 -12.33 -20.58 -13.59
CA ALA A 678 -12.87 -21.51 -12.58
C ALA A 678 -11.79 -22.42 -11.96
N PHE A 679 -10.60 -22.52 -12.58
CA PHE A 679 -9.45 -23.29 -12.11
C PHE A 679 -8.38 -22.42 -11.43
N HIS A 680 -8.55 -21.10 -11.40
CA HIS A 680 -7.59 -20.21 -10.72
C HIS A 680 -7.52 -20.50 -9.23
N PRO A 681 -6.33 -20.50 -8.61
CA PRO A 681 -6.23 -20.53 -7.15
C PRO A 681 -7.00 -19.36 -6.52
N PRO A 682 -7.47 -19.49 -5.27
CA PRO A 682 -8.31 -18.47 -4.66
C PRO A 682 -7.53 -17.18 -4.39
N ILE A 683 -8.21 -16.05 -4.55
CA ILE A 683 -7.83 -14.77 -3.96
C ILE A 683 -8.02 -14.90 -2.44
N ILE A 684 -6.96 -14.63 -1.68
CA ILE A 684 -6.93 -14.76 -0.21
C ILE A 684 -6.58 -13.42 0.45
N THR A 685 -6.89 -12.33 -0.24
CA THR A 685 -6.90 -11.00 0.36
C THR A 685 -8.10 -10.90 1.29
N GLY A 686 -7.88 -10.43 2.52
CA GLY A 686 -8.92 -10.40 3.56
C GLY A 686 -9.26 -11.76 4.18
N GLU A 687 -8.44 -12.80 3.98
CA GLU A 687 -8.73 -14.14 4.50
C GLU A 687 -8.87 -14.17 6.04
N GLY A 688 -8.21 -13.24 6.76
CA GLY A 688 -8.32 -13.14 8.22
C GLY A 688 -9.72 -12.77 8.72
N ALA A 689 -10.46 -11.95 7.97
CA ALA A 689 -11.87 -11.67 8.26
C ALA A 689 -12.78 -12.84 7.87
N LYS A 690 -12.36 -13.68 6.92
CA LYS A 690 -13.21 -14.69 6.27
C LYS A 690 -13.27 -16.01 7.02
N VAL A 691 -12.12 -16.53 7.44
CA VAL A 691 -12.03 -17.90 7.95
C VAL A 691 -11.71 -17.97 9.43
N GLN A 692 -12.22 -19.00 10.08
CA GLN A 692 -11.94 -19.31 11.47
C GLN A 692 -10.45 -19.61 11.66
N GLU A 693 -9.84 -19.07 12.72
CA GLU A 693 -8.42 -19.25 13.01
C GLU A 693 -8.03 -20.72 13.18
N PRO A 694 -8.81 -21.58 13.91
CA PRO A 694 -8.50 -23.01 14.03
C PRO A 694 -8.55 -23.75 12.69
N TRP A 695 -9.46 -23.34 11.80
CA TRP A 695 -9.53 -23.89 10.45
C TRP A 695 -8.29 -23.51 9.64
N LEU A 696 -7.91 -22.22 9.65
CA LEU A 696 -6.74 -21.73 8.92
C LEU A 696 -5.44 -22.41 9.39
N TYR A 697 -5.28 -22.57 10.71
CA TYR A 697 -4.17 -23.32 11.29
C TYR A 697 -4.10 -24.75 10.72
N SER A 698 -5.22 -25.48 10.81
CA SER A 698 -5.30 -26.87 10.38
C SER A 698 -5.08 -27.01 8.87
N PHE A 699 -5.63 -26.08 8.08
CA PHE A 699 -5.49 -26.06 6.64
C PHE A 699 -4.05 -25.76 6.19
N LEU A 700 -3.36 -24.80 6.83
CA LEU A 700 -1.94 -24.52 6.51
C LEU A 700 -1.02 -25.69 6.89
N LYS A 701 -1.34 -26.40 7.98
CA LYS A 701 -0.60 -27.59 8.42
C LYS A 701 -0.78 -28.76 7.46
N GLN A 702 -2.02 -29.03 7.05
CA GLN A 702 -2.35 -30.13 6.15
C GLN A 702 -3.56 -29.76 5.26
N PRO A 703 -3.32 -29.13 4.09
CA PRO A 703 -4.41 -28.76 3.20
C PRO A 703 -5.17 -30.00 2.72
N THR A 704 -6.50 -29.91 2.65
CA THR A 704 -7.34 -31.00 2.12
C THR A 704 -6.95 -31.30 0.67
N PRO A 705 -6.75 -32.58 0.28
CA PRO A 705 -6.43 -32.92 -1.10
C PRO A 705 -7.54 -32.51 -2.07
N VAL A 706 -7.14 -31.96 -3.22
CA VAL A 706 -8.01 -31.71 -4.37
C VAL A 706 -8.62 -33.03 -4.85
N GLY A 707 -9.86 -32.99 -5.34
CA GLY A 707 -10.55 -34.17 -5.90
C GLY A 707 -11.05 -35.19 -4.87
N GLN A 708 -10.80 -34.99 -3.57
CA GLN A 708 -11.44 -35.78 -2.53
C GLN A 708 -12.85 -35.27 -2.22
N THR A 709 -13.69 -36.17 -1.69
CA THR A 709 -15.12 -35.97 -1.49
C THR A 709 -15.50 -34.81 -0.56
N ASN A 710 -14.51 -34.20 0.08
CA ASN A 710 -14.65 -33.21 1.13
C ASN A 710 -13.89 -31.90 0.82
N SER A 711 -13.47 -31.67 -0.42
CA SER A 711 -12.75 -30.45 -0.85
C SER A 711 -13.67 -29.24 -1.02
N ILE A 712 -13.11 -28.03 -0.86
CA ILE A 712 -13.82 -26.75 -1.04
C ILE A 712 -14.15 -26.51 -2.53
N ARG A 713 -13.19 -26.85 -3.41
CA ARG A 713 -13.28 -26.71 -4.87
C ARG A 713 -12.77 -28.00 -5.52
N PRO A 714 -13.56 -29.09 -5.54
CA PRO A 714 -13.11 -30.40 -6.01
C PRO A 714 -12.70 -30.44 -7.50
N TRP A 715 -13.15 -29.47 -8.30
CA TRP A 715 -12.87 -29.36 -9.74
C TRP A 715 -11.54 -28.67 -10.10
N VAL A 716 -10.86 -28.01 -9.15
CA VAL A 716 -9.63 -27.25 -9.45
C VAL A 716 -8.46 -28.22 -9.51
N PRO A 717 -7.78 -28.43 -10.65
CA PRO A 717 -6.70 -29.42 -10.75
C PRO A 717 -5.45 -29.02 -9.96
N THR A 718 -5.17 -27.72 -9.85
CA THR A 718 -4.01 -27.19 -9.12
C THR A 718 -4.13 -27.43 -7.62
N ARG A 719 -3.10 -28.03 -7.02
CA ARG A 719 -3.11 -28.44 -5.61
C ARG A 719 -2.53 -27.35 -4.71
N MET A 720 -3.23 -27.03 -3.62
CA MET A 720 -2.62 -26.28 -2.52
C MET A 720 -1.50 -27.11 -1.89
N PRO A 721 -0.22 -26.69 -1.95
CA PRO A 721 0.88 -27.54 -1.54
C PRO A 721 0.99 -27.71 -0.02
N THR A 722 1.53 -28.84 0.44
CA THR A 722 1.93 -29.01 1.86
C THR A 722 3.36 -28.53 2.04
N PHE A 723 3.53 -27.32 2.57
CA PHE A 723 4.84 -26.75 2.89
C PHE A 723 5.43 -27.27 4.21
N GLN A 724 4.62 -27.93 5.05
CA GLN A 724 5.01 -28.43 6.39
C GLN A 724 5.60 -27.31 7.26
N PHE A 725 4.89 -26.18 7.33
CA PHE A 725 5.27 -25.04 8.15
C PHE A 725 5.52 -25.42 9.61
N SER A 726 6.45 -24.73 10.26
CA SER A 726 6.58 -24.79 11.72
C SER A 726 5.38 -24.14 12.40
N GLU A 727 5.16 -24.46 13.68
CA GLU A 727 4.14 -23.81 14.50
C GLU A 727 4.29 -22.29 14.53
N GLU A 728 5.54 -21.81 14.56
CA GLU A 728 5.86 -20.38 14.51
C GLU A 728 5.50 -19.75 13.16
N GLU A 729 5.80 -20.42 12.04
CA GLU A 729 5.46 -19.94 10.70
C GLU A 729 3.94 -19.86 10.49
N ILE A 730 3.18 -20.86 10.95
CA ILE A 730 1.71 -20.84 10.90
C ILE A 730 1.17 -19.67 11.72
N GLY A 731 1.68 -19.48 12.94
CA GLY A 731 1.28 -18.37 13.81
C GLY A 731 1.56 -17.00 13.18
N LYS A 732 2.70 -16.84 12.49
CA LYS A 732 3.03 -15.62 11.73
C LYS A 732 2.03 -15.39 10.59
N LEU A 733 1.70 -16.42 9.81
CA LEU A 733 0.73 -16.33 8.72
C LEU A 733 -0.68 -15.98 9.22
N GLN A 734 -1.16 -16.61 10.29
CA GLN A 734 -2.47 -16.28 10.87
C GLN A 734 -2.54 -14.82 11.30
N LYS A 735 -1.55 -14.35 12.06
CA LYS A 735 -1.47 -12.95 12.51
C LYS A 735 -1.33 -11.97 11.36
N TYR A 736 -0.66 -12.36 10.27
CA TYR A 736 -0.59 -11.57 9.04
C TYR A 736 -1.97 -11.40 8.40
N PHE A 737 -2.72 -12.48 8.20
CA PHE A 737 -4.06 -12.39 7.61
C PHE A 737 -5.03 -11.61 8.50
N LEU A 738 -4.99 -11.82 9.82
CA LEU A 738 -5.80 -11.07 10.79
C LEU A 738 -5.42 -9.58 10.79
N GLY A 739 -4.12 -9.26 10.85
CA GLY A 739 -3.63 -7.89 10.85
C GLY A 739 -4.00 -7.13 9.57
N LEU A 740 -3.96 -7.78 8.39
CA LEU A 740 -4.44 -7.19 7.14
C LEU A 740 -5.94 -6.89 7.14
N SER A 741 -6.70 -7.62 7.97
CA SER A 741 -8.14 -7.41 8.18
C SER A 741 -8.45 -6.52 9.38
N ASN A 742 -7.45 -5.84 9.98
CA ASN A 742 -7.57 -5.06 11.21
C ASN A 742 -8.21 -5.85 12.38
N GLN A 743 -7.90 -7.15 12.46
CA GLN A 743 -8.32 -8.04 13.53
C GLN A 743 -7.11 -8.52 14.34
N GLU A 744 -7.33 -8.80 15.62
CA GLU A 744 -6.35 -9.48 16.47
C GLU A 744 -6.70 -10.96 16.62
N PHE A 745 -5.72 -11.76 17.04
CA PHE A 745 -5.96 -13.16 17.33
C PHE A 745 -6.76 -13.30 18.62
N GLU A 746 -7.94 -13.93 18.51
CA GLU A 746 -8.82 -14.21 19.63
C GLU A 746 -9.14 -15.71 19.69
N LEU A 747 -9.14 -16.27 20.90
CA LEU A 747 -9.62 -17.64 21.11
C LEU A 747 -11.15 -17.63 21.11
N ARG A 748 -11.75 -18.02 19.98
CA ARG A 748 -13.21 -18.10 19.81
C ARG A 748 -13.65 -19.56 19.73
N ASP A 749 -14.72 -19.91 20.45
CA ASP A 749 -15.38 -21.21 20.31
C ASP A 749 -16.41 -21.16 19.17
N TYR A 750 -15.95 -21.38 17.94
CA TYR A 750 -16.86 -21.44 16.79
C TYR A 750 -17.84 -22.61 16.84
N ALA A 751 -17.52 -23.67 17.59
CA ALA A 751 -18.39 -24.84 17.71
C ALA A 751 -19.63 -24.58 18.60
N SER A 752 -19.63 -23.50 19.39
CA SER A 752 -20.78 -23.07 20.18
C SER A 752 -21.83 -22.31 19.38
N PHE A 753 -21.55 -21.92 18.12
CA PHE A 753 -22.53 -21.22 17.28
C PHE A 753 -23.81 -22.04 17.13
N ARG A 754 -24.97 -21.42 17.39
CA ARG A 754 -26.29 -22.03 17.21
C ARG A 754 -27.13 -21.11 16.31
N PRO A 755 -27.72 -21.64 15.23
CA PRO A 755 -28.72 -20.92 14.44
C PRO A 755 -29.88 -20.43 15.32
N ASP A 756 -30.39 -19.23 15.03
CA ASP A 756 -31.61 -18.72 15.65
C ASP A 756 -32.80 -19.59 15.18
N PRO A 757 -33.54 -20.25 16.09
CA PRO A 757 -34.66 -21.10 15.74
C PRO A 757 -35.76 -20.38 14.94
N GLN A 758 -35.91 -19.05 15.08
CA GLN A 758 -36.90 -18.26 14.36
C GLN A 758 -36.44 -17.91 12.95
N LEU A 759 -35.14 -17.61 12.77
CA LEU A 759 -34.58 -17.24 11.47
C LEU A 759 -34.26 -18.46 10.61
N PHE A 760 -33.95 -19.59 11.22
CA PHE A 760 -33.49 -20.78 10.49
C PHE A 760 -34.45 -21.28 9.39
N PRO A 761 -35.77 -21.47 9.64
CA PRO A 761 -36.70 -21.90 8.59
C PRO A 761 -36.82 -20.89 7.44
N VAL A 762 -36.80 -19.60 7.79
CA VAL A 762 -36.84 -18.49 6.83
C VAL A 762 -35.56 -18.44 5.99
N GLY A 763 -34.42 -18.71 6.61
CA GLY A 763 -33.13 -18.80 5.93
C GLY A 763 -33.10 -19.89 4.87
N LYS A 764 -33.70 -21.05 5.15
CA LYS A 764 -33.88 -22.12 4.16
C LYS A 764 -34.74 -21.65 2.99
N GLN A 765 -35.87 -20.98 3.27
CA GLN A 765 -36.76 -20.47 2.23
C GLN A 765 -36.01 -19.51 1.30
N ILE A 766 -35.33 -18.49 1.85
CA ILE A 766 -34.59 -17.51 1.05
C ILE A 766 -33.46 -18.19 0.26
N PHE A 767 -32.78 -19.17 0.85
CA PHE A 767 -31.72 -19.92 0.19
C PHE A 767 -32.23 -20.69 -1.05
N ASP A 768 -33.42 -21.29 -0.95
CA ASP A 768 -34.09 -21.98 -2.06
C ASP A 768 -34.59 -20.98 -3.11
N ASP A 769 -35.18 -19.86 -2.68
CA ASP A 769 -35.69 -18.78 -3.56
C ASP A 769 -34.57 -18.14 -4.39
N PHE A 770 -33.39 -17.91 -3.78
CA PHE A 770 -32.18 -17.42 -4.46
C PHE A 770 -31.44 -18.52 -5.23
N GLN A 771 -31.94 -19.77 -5.19
CA GLN A 771 -31.42 -20.91 -5.94
C GLN A 771 -29.92 -21.15 -5.70
N CYS A 772 -29.47 -21.00 -4.45
CA CYS A 772 -28.05 -21.03 -4.09
C CYS A 772 -27.34 -22.32 -4.56
N LEU A 773 -28.05 -23.45 -4.58
CA LEU A 773 -27.52 -24.75 -5.02
C LEU A 773 -27.25 -24.87 -6.52
N LYS A 774 -27.75 -23.94 -7.35
CA LYS A 774 -27.38 -23.91 -8.78
C LYS A 774 -25.89 -23.72 -8.97
N CYS A 775 -25.26 -22.94 -8.08
CA CYS A 775 -23.83 -22.70 -8.13
C CYS A 775 -23.03 -23.40 -7.02
N HIS A 776 -23.61 -23.50 -5.82
CA HIS A 776 -22.93 -24.06 -4.65
C HIS A 776 -23.25 -25.55 -4.48
N PRO A 777 -22.29 -26.46 -4.67
CA PRO A 777 -22.54 -27.88 -4.53
C PRO A 777 -22.69 -28.27 -3.06
N SER A 778 -23.64 -29.16 -2.78
CA SER A 778 -23.82 -29.83 -1.49
C SER A 778 -23.06 -31.17 -1.38
N GLY A 779 -22.36 -31.57 -2.45
CA GLY A 779 -21.61 -32.83 -2.57
C GLY A 779 -20.53 -32.78 -3.65
N ASN A 780 -20.15 -33.94 -4.21
CA ASN A 780 -19.09 -34.02 -5.22
C ASN A 780 -19.57 -33.56 -6.59
N VAL A 781 -19.06 -32.43 -7.04
CA VAL A 781 -19.17 -31.99 -8.44
C VAL A 781 -17.80 -32.18 -9.11
N LYS A 782 -17.78 -32.96 -10.20
CA LYS A 782 -16.60 -33.12 -11.06
C LYS A 782 -16.56 -31.99 -12.11
N ALA A 783 -15.36 -31.53 -12.44
CA ALA A 783 -15.16 -30.62 -13.58
C ALA A 783 -15.59 -31.31 -14.89
N GLY A 784 -16.32 -30.61 -15.77
CA GLY A 784 -16.65 -31.09 -17.12
C GLY A 784 -17.79 -32.12 -17.22
N GLY A 785 -18.68 -32.20 -16.21
CA GLY A 785 -20.00 -32.84 -16.36
C GLY A 785 -21.05 -31.88 -16.95
N ASP A 786 -22.34 -32.12 -16.72
CA ASP A 786 -23.46 -31.29 -17.22
C ASP A 786 -23.53 -29.85 -16.63
N VAL A 787 -22.54 -29.44 -15.82
CA VAL A 787 -22.49 -28.15 -15.13
C VAL A 787 -21.40 -27.28 -15.73
N SER A 788 -21.77 -26.09 -16.21
CA SER A 788 -20.84 -25.11 -16.79
C SER A 788 -19.80 -24.64 -15.78
N THR A 789 -18.58 -24.37 -16.22
CA THR A 789 -17.52 -23.78 -15.38
C THR A 789 -17.89 -22.38 -14.86
N SER A 790 -18.82 -21.69 -15.51
CA SER A 790 -19.43 -20.44 -15.04
C SER A 790 -20.14 -20.61 -13.69
N ASP A 791 -20.73 -21.77 -13.46
CA ASP A 791 -21.66 -22.04 -12.37
C ASP A 791 -20.95 -22.66 -11.15
N LEU A 792 -19.64 -22.88 -11.21
CA LEU A 792 -18.91 -23.52 -10.12
C LEU A 792 -18.61 -22.54 -8.97
N ALA A 793 -19.25 -22.74 -7.81
CA ALA A 793 -18.99 -21.98 -6.57
C ALA A 793 -18.61 -22.91 -5.39
N PRO A 794 -17.91 -22.40 -4.35
CA PRO A 794 -17.39 -23.24 -3.25
C PRO A 794 -18.45 -24.11 -2.54
N ASN A 795 -18.04 -25.32 -2.12
CA ASN A 795 -18.91 -26.26 -1.41
C ASN A 795 -19.36 -25.69 -0.04
N LEU A 796 -20.67 -25.44 0.11
CA LEU A 796 -21.25 -24.86 1.33
C LEU A 796 -21.33 -25.83 2.51
N ALA A 797 -21.22 -27.15 2.30
CA ALA A 797 -21.07 -28.12 3.39
C ALA A 797 -19.72 -27.98 4.14
N LYS A 798 -18.85 -27.05 3.70
CA LYS A 798 -17.62 -26.65 4.40
C LYS A 798 -17.75 -25.31 5.10
N ALA A 799 -18.84 -24.57 4.92
CA ALA A 799 -19.00 -23.23 5.48
C ALA A 799 -18.89 -23.22 7.00
N ALA A 800 -19.65 -24.10 7.69
CA ALA A 800 -19.72 -24.14 9.15
C ALA A 800 -18.37 -24.32 9.85
N GLY A 801 -17.50 -25.18 9.30
CA GLY A 801 -16.18 -25.48 9.87
C GLY A 801 -15.06 -24.59 9.33
N ARG A 802 -15.37 -23.62 8.46
CA ARG A 802 -14.38 -22.78 7.77
C ARG A 802 -14.62 -21.29 7.97
N LEU A 803 -15.83 -20.82 7.72
CA LEU A 803 -16.16 -19.39 7.63
C LEU A 803 -16.52 -18.84 9.00
N LYS A 804 -16.16 -17.58 9.25
CA LYS A 804 -16.67 -16.84 10.41
C LYS A 804 -18.17 -16.53 10.17
N PRO A 805 -19.09 -16.81 11.11
CA PRO A 805 -20.51 -16.55 10.92
C PRO A 805 -20.82 -15.10 10.53
N GLU A 806 -20.14 -14.15 11.18
CA GLU A 806 -20.26 -12.71 10.90
C GLU A 806 -19.87 -12.36 9.46
N TRP A 807 -18.80 -12.98 8.94
CA TRP A 807 -18.33 -12.73 7.58
C TRP A 807 -19.32 -13.19 6.51
N VAL A 808 -20.11 -14.23 6.76
CA VAL A 808 -21.16 -14.67 5.82
C VAL A 808 -22.18 -13.56 5.59
N VAL A 809 -22.50 -12.78 6.63
CA VAL A 809 -23.42 -11.62 6.51
C VAL A 809 -22.75 -10.52 5.71
N ASP A 810 -21.49 -10.19 6.01
CA ASP A 810 -20.73 -9.18 5.26
C ASP A 810 -20.60 -9.55 3.78
N TRP A 811 -20.37 -10.83 3.49
CA TRP A 811 -20.29 -11.36 2.13
C TRP A 811 -21.61 -11.25 1.37
N LEU A 812 -22.75 -11.51 2.04
CA LEU A 812 -24.07 -11.39 1.41
C LEU A 812 -24.48 -9.93 1.17
N ALA A 813 -24.01 -9.01 2.02
CA ALA A 813 -24.34 -7.58 1.92
C ALA A 813 -23.77 -6.95 0.65
N ASP A 814 -22.48 -7.20 0.37
CA ASP A 814 -21.82 -6.67 -0.83
C ASP A 814 -20.60 -7.53 -1.23
N PRO A 815 -20.82 -8.61 -2.02
CA PRO A 815 -19.73 -9.48 -2.46
C PRO A 815 -18.68 -8.73 -3.29
N ALA A 816 -19.11 -7.79 -4.14
CA ALA A 816 -18.24 -7.07 -5.07
C ALA A 816 -17.27 -6.13 -4.33
N LYS A 817 -17.69 -5.55 -3.21
CA LYS A 817 -16.84 -4.74 -2.33
C LYS A 817 -15.78 -5.57 -1.59
N ILE A 818 -16.06 -6.83 -1.27
CA ILE A 818 -15.11 -7.73 -0.62
C ILE A 818 -14.15 -8.37 -1.64
N GLN A 819 -14.66 -8.76 -2.80
CA GLN A 819 -13.87 -9.36 -3.87
C GLN A 819 -14.32 -8.81 -5.23
N GLU A 820 -13.52 -7.89 -5.77
CA GLU A 820 -13.72 -7.32 -7.10
C GLU A 820 -13.74 -8.43 -8.17
N GLY A 821 -14.69 -8.34 -9.11
CA GLY A 821 -14.86 -9.34 -10.18
C GLY A 821 -15.40 -10.69 -9.70
N THR A 822 -15.95 -10.78 -8.49
CA THR A 822 -16.65 -11.99 -8.03
C THR A 822 -17.89 -12.29 -8.87
N ARG A 823 -18.17 -13.58 -9.09
CA ARG A 823 -19.39 -14.06 -9.77
C ARG A 823 -20.60 -14.19 -8.83
N MET A 824 -20.41 -14.00 -7.53
CA MET A 824 -21.51 -14.04 -6.56
C MET A 824 -22.45 -12.87 -6.82
N PRO A 825 -23.76 -13.10 -7.06
CA PRO A 825 -24.72 -12.02 -7.27
C PRO A 825 -24.87 -11.13 -6.03
N THR A 826 -25.07 -9.82 -6.25
CA THR A 826 -25.45 -8.87 -5.21
C THR A 826 -26.96 -8.96 -4.98
N PHE A 827 -27.39 -9.79 -4.04
CA PHE A 827 -28.81 -9.96 -3.72
C PHE A 827 -29.41 -8.78 -2.95
N PHE A 828 -28.59 -7.94 -2.31
CA PHE A 828 -29.01 -6.82 -1.47
C PHE A 828 -28.42 -5.47 -1.94
N PRO A 829 -28.76 -4.99 -3.15
CA PRO A 829 -28.24 -3.73 -3.64
C PRO A 829 -28.63 -2.58 -2.69
N ASP A 830 -27.69 -1.69 -2.40
CA ASP A 830 -27.84 -0.57 -1.46
C ASP A 830 -28.34 -0.98 -0.05
N GLY A 831 -28.12 -2.24 0.33
CA GLY A 831 -28.58 -2.80 1.60
C GLY A 831 -30.09 -3.04 1.68
N GLN A 832 -30.79 -3.07 0.54
CA GLN A 832 -32.24 -3.28 0.46
C GLN A 832 -32.57 -4.73 0.12
N SER A 833 -33.69 -5.23 0.66
CA SER A 833 -34.16 -6.59 0.39
C SER A 833 -34.99 -6.65 -0.89
N PRO A 834 -34.78 -7.66 -1.76
CA PRO A 834 -35.67 -7.95 -2.88
C PRO A 834 -36.94 -8.72 -2.46
N LEU A 835 -37.07 -9.09 -1.18
CA LEU A 835 -38.16 -9.87 -0.60
C LEU A 835 -38.88 -9.05 0.49
N PRO A 836 -39.75 -8.08 0.13
CA PRO A 836 -40.38 -7.18 1.09
C PRO A 836 -41.32 -7.90 2.07
N ASP A 837 -41.91 -9.04 1.65
CA ASP A 837 -42.86 -9.81 2.45
C ASP A 837 -42.18 -10.76 3.46
N VAL A 838 -40.87 -10.98 3.35
CA VAL A 838 -40.11 -11.86 4.23
C VAL A 838 -39.43 -11.02 5.31
N LEU A 839 -39.72 -11.27 6.59
CA LEU A 839 -39.15 -10.51 7.73
C LEU A 839 -39.35 -8.98 7.59
N ASN A 840 -40.46 -8.53 7.01
CA ASN A 840 -40.78 -7.12 6.75
C ASN A 840 -39.74 -6.38 5.89
N GLY A 841 -39.06 -7.09 4.98
CA GLY A 841 -38.03 -6.50 4.11
C GLY A 841 -36.74 -6.12 4.84
N ASP A 842 -36.55 -6.55 6.08
CA ASP A 842 -35.32 -6.29 6.84
C ASP A 842 -34.15 -7.11 6.26
N ALA A 843 -33.38 -6.47 5.37
CA ALA A 843 -32.24 -7.07 4.70
C ALA A 843 -31.23 -7.67 5.67
N LYS A 844 -31.00 -7.03 6.83
CA LYS A 844 -30.03 -7.53 7.81
C LYS A 844 -30.50 -8.84 8.43
N LYS A 845 -31.78 -8.93 8.82
CA LYS A 845 -32.33 -10.18 9.37
C LYS A 845 -32.39 -11.29 8.32
N GLN A 846 -32.67 -10.96 7.07
CA GLN A 846 -32.64 -11.92 5.96
C GLN A 846 -31.24 -12.49 5.73
N MET A 847 -30.21 -11.64 5.72
CA MET A 847 -28.81 -12.11 5.64
C MET A 847 -28.41 -12.98 6.83
N GLN A 848 -28.85 -12.63 8.04
CA GLN A 848 -28.64 -13.46 9.24
C GLN A 848 -29.36 -14.82 9.13
N ALA A 849 -30.57 -14.84 8.58
CA ALA A 849 -31.32 -16.07 8.33
C ALA A 849 -30.59 -16.98 7.33
N ILE A 850 -30.10 -16.42 6.21
CA ILE A 850 -29.30 -17.18 5.23
C ILE A 850 -28.02 -17.73 5.89
N ARG A 851 -27.29 -16.91 6.66
CA ARG A 851 -26.11 -17.34 7.42
C ARG A 851 -26.45 -18.55 8.30
N ASP A 852 -27.52 -18.46 9.08
CA ASP A 852 -27.91 -19.48 10.04
C ASP A 852 -28.23 -20.82 9.34
N TYR A 853 -28.88 -20.77 8.19
CA TYR A 853 -29.09 -21.95 7.36
C TYR A 853 -27.76 -22.49 6.80
N VAL A 854 -26.93 -21.65 6.18
CA VAL A 854 -25.63 -22.03 5.59
C VAL A 854 -24.69 -22.66 6.62
N MET A 855 -24.64 -22.10 7.84
CA MET A 855 -23.81 -22.60 8.94
C MET A 855 -24.30 -23.92 9.54
N SER A 856 -25.49 -24.40 9.16
CA SER A 856 -25.98 -25.74 9.51
C SER A 856 -25.67 -26.82 8.48
N ILE A 857 -25.34 -26.43 7.24
CA ILE A 857 -25.17 -27.37 6.13
C ILE A 857 -23.98 -28.29 6.43
N GLY A 858 -24.22 -29.61 6.42
CA GLY A 858 -23.20 -30.62 6.67
C GLY A 858 -22.84 -30.86 8.14
N GLN A 859 -23.53 -30.22 9.08
CA GLN A 859 -23.46 -30.53 10.52
C GLN A 859 -24.62 -31.45 10.93
N PRO A 860 -24.43 -32.40 11.87
CA PRO A 860 -25.56 -33.08 12.48
C PRO A 860 -26.40 -32.04 13.25
N VAL A 861 -27.65 -31.87 12.85
CA VAL A 861 -28.59 -30.92 13.48
C VAL A 861 -28.76 -31.29 14.96
N ARG A 862 -28.06 -30.59 15.85
CA ARG A 862 -28.34 -30.63 17.29
C ARG A 862 -29.44 -29.63 17.57
N THR A 863 -30.68 -29.98 17.23
CA THR A 863 -31.84 -29.25 17.74
C THR A 863 -31.84 -29.38 19.26
N THR A 864 -31.72 -28.26 19.96
CA THR A 864 -32.06 -28.16 21.37
C THR A 864 -33.55 -28.49 21.52
N VAL A 865 -33.86 -29.75 21.79
CA VAL A 865 -35.13 -30.07 22.44
C VAL A 865 -34.98 -29.54 23.86
N ALA A 866 -35.60 -28.40 24.12
CA ALA A 866 -35.88 -27.96 25.48
C ALA A 866 -36.80 -29.02 26.11
N ASN A 867 -36.21 -29.97 26.84
CA ASN A 867 -36.98 -30.69 27.85
C ASN A 867 -37.25 -29.69 28.98
N LYS A 868 -38.55 -29.46 29.19
CA LYS A 868 -39.12 -28.73 30.32
C LYS A 868 -38.62 -29.26 31.65
#